data_AF-A0A6G1J7T5-F1
#
_entry.id   AF-A0A6G1J7T5-F1
#
_cell.length_a   1.000
_cell.length_b   1.000
_cell.length_c   1.000
_cell.angle_alpha   90.00
_cell.angle_beta   90.00
_cell.angle_gamma   90.00
#
_symmetry.space_group_name_H-M   'P 1'
#
loop_
_entity.id
_entity.type
_entity.pdbx_description
1 polymer ?
#
loop_
_entity_poly.entity_id
_entity_poly.type
_entity_poly.pdbx_seq_one_letter_code
_entity_poly.pdbx_strand_id
1 'polypeptide(L)'
;MIMEDLSYDNMDDDLFGDSVQVALPHINTIPAPPPVKGLAGRLDELSASGCCSRIAWSKNGCVAYIGPGGKTVNLKVFSRDSSSGKRDLGPDTPVEIPSGHNDYPFVHLSWSHLGNDLVIINSAGHVLVFSCAMALDRMSFMRAESGPPESDMDAVVGMHWLAILPYEQKNQIAWAAKKDGDMWRFHIESHKFRDMHHPAEGKASMIYLKRFGELKLRFQQADNSWSEVIVSLAPLTSTKEVFTHGAFASNNDDTLLLAAHDVAGRLHLYRIEATWKIPPQKPGQPPPKHYDKPDVQVSEITVDDNCRPLMVNNDLSGGTESRVNVPSQLTHLSFLPTTPKKTPPPKKATSAENHTTPESDDPPPPTIQAIFSTPPEVVAFTQAQPPQNPFSIVARWEVHQQQQNQLHPSLDKVTSKKKSVGSVPPRNVWVLRRQPDTMMHSVVLSFTPLWYHMTLGFCYSDGTIEFRKRTTMARIEPDYNSETVVSMAQAGFAFTNVEPSLHIALSPNYCMAASMQQEGNIKLRSMEYTYGSLATDEEDPRHSAALAALILQSTTAANQYFCSDDIFAVMGELSDPRASQFISLMFDALNVNLDCGVDENSSNHLILLGRSPFFVKTLSAIHVMGLQGSVNRSLTSKMAWIILNIKYVTQILTTIARMHGQIEKNPLRPEVVPQFIGICRWIMHFMIYIIDELVETGRSLQTLAAQHPTGITREILQQHIHDTNKPALLILLSSFPRMMLKLWAQPLQWVTRTAHGYINGNPTSEIRKLYHPLHQALFEPPLDWRAFEALVAEAQHLVRACYKPSASEEDSDDRKAAESARRNLCERDLLLGRIPDVLFPAAKRLVTETVFGDASNNGCLVDRVDMAKLMFFDTTWLGFSSSKRANNWFSTHVVDVCQKMIIRGTGAQSHPSNSAMAANQQSRNRSDSIQSASGAGAEDGKKKKQQLRRCVRCGAYMEDVLVGMPGYSNHHISWLMGVAKHCVCGNSWILAPEKKNAK
;
A
#
# COMPACT_ATOMS: atom_id res chain seq x y z
N MET A 1 59.06 54.71 8.03
CA MET A 1 60.06 55.39 8.87
C MET A 1 61.01 54.33 9.38
N ILE A 2 62.19 54.20 8.74
CA ILE A 2 63.52 53.85 9.32
C ILE A 2 63.63 52.44 9.99
N MET A 3 64.55 51.52 9.72
CA MET A 3 65.86 51.51 9.04
C MET A 3 66.21 50.06 8.65
N GLU A 4 67.01 49.90 7.59
CA GLU A 4 67.79 48.71 7.24
C GLU A 4 68.92 48.47 8.25
N ASP A 5 69.40 47.22 8.42
CA ASP A 5 70.76 46.87 7.97
C ASP A 5 71.11 45.38 8.16
N LEU A 6 71.76 44.87 7.12
CA LEU A 6 72.41 43.57 6.98
C LEU A 6 73.84 43.62 7.54
N SER A 7 74.32 42.51 8.13
CA SER A 7 75.74 42.15 8.02
C SER A 7 75.97 40.63 8.15
N TYR A 8 76.52 40.08 7.08
CA TYR A 8 77.15 38.77 6.91
C TYR A 8 78.29 38.52 7.92
N ASP A 9 78.50 37.28 8.38
CA ASP A 9 79.46 36.32 7.81
C ASP A 9 79.88 35.26 8.86
N ASN A 10 79.71 33.97 8.55
CA ASN A 10 80.80 32.99 8.52
C ASN A 10 80.29 31.55 8.32
N MET A 11 80.86 30.94 7.28
CA MET A 11 80.80 29.53 6.92
C MET A 11 81.50 28.65 7.96
N ASP A 12 80.97 27.45 8.23
CA ASP A 12 81.56 26.18 7.77
C ASP A 12 80.89 24.95 8.41
N ASP A 13 80.69 23.95 7.56
CA ASP A 13 80.57 22.50 7.79
C ASP A 13 79.32 21.88 8.47
N ASP A 14 78.40 21.60 7.56
CA ASP A 14 77.27 20.67 7.56
C ASP A 14 77.75 19.19 7.56
N LEU A 15 77.47 18.42 8.62
CA LEU A 15 77.72 16.96 8.64
C LEU A 15 76.53 16.10 9.09
N PHE A 16 75.43 16.67 9.56
CA PHE A 16 74.18 15.94 9.78
C PHE A 16 73.00 16.93 9.67
N GLY A 17 72.47 17.09 8.47
CA GLY A 17 71.31 17.93 8.20
C GLY A 17 70.04 17.36 8.84
N ASP A 18 69.67 17.91 10.00
CA ASP A 18 68.30 17.94 10.48
C ASP A 18 67.44 18.65 9.43
N SER A 19 66.64 17.88 8.69
CA SER A 19 65.55 18.45 7.91
C SER A 19 64.43 18.85 8.87
N VAL A 20 64.52 20.12 9.28
CA VAL A 20 63.45 20.99 9.75
C VAL A 20 62.10 20.47 9.26
N GLN A 21 61.28 20.07 10.22
CA GLN A 21 59.84 19.89 10.03
C GLN A 21 59.30 21.13 9.33
N VAL A 22 59.00 20.99 8.03
CA VAL A 22 58.13 21.92 7.33
C VAL A 22 56.80 21.85 8.05
N ALA A 23 56.53 22.84 8.89
CA ALA A 23 55.23 23.07 9.47
C ALA A 23 54.25 23.29 8.31
N LEU A 24 53.59 22.21 7.90
CA LEU A 24 52.41 22.28 7.07
C LEU A 24 51.38 23.15 7.80
N PRO A 25 50.73 24.09 7.10
CA PRO A 25 49.78 25.00 7.73
C PRO A 25 48.70 24.17 8.42
N HIS A 26 48.43 24.51 9.68
CA HIS A 26 47.32 23.98 10.47
C HIS A 26 46.03 24.01 9.64
N ILE A 27 45.70 22.89 9.00
CA ILE A 27 44.35 22.62 8.56
C ILE A 27 43.57 22.49 9.87
N ASN A 28 42.73 23.48 10.15
CA ASN A 28 41.68 23.40 11.15
C ASN A 28 40.81 22.19 10.79
N THR A 29 41.18 21.02 11.32
CA THR A 29 40.36 19.83 11.32
C THR A 29 39.22 20.14 12.27
N ILE A 30 38.06 20.50 11.70
CA ILE A 30 36.81 20.55 12.46
C ILE A 30 36.65 19.15 13.07
N PRO A 31 36.64 18.99 14.40
CA PRO A 31 36.48 17.67 15.01
C PRO A 31 35.13 17.10 14.56
N ALA A 32 35.17 15.86 14.07
CA ALA A 32 33.96 15.16 13.64
C ALA A 32 32.93 15.12 14.78
N PRO A 33 31.63 15.27 14.49
CA PRO A 33 30.60 15.17 15.50
C PRO A 33 30.67 13.80 16.19
N PRO A 34 30.44 13.75 17.51
CA PRO A 34 30.52 12.48 18.25
C PRO A 34 29.49 11.48 17.72
N PRO A 35 29.79 10.17 17.74
CA PRO A 35 28.86 9.14 17.30
C PRO A 35 27.53 9.20 18.07
N VAL A 36 26.46 8.73 17.43
CA VAL A 36 25.14 8.64 18.07
C VAL A 36 25.23 7.83 19.34
N LYS A 37 24.64 8.35 20.42
CA LYS A 37 24.55 7.64 21.69
C LYS A 37 23.90 6.27 21.48
N GLY A 38 24.55 5.21 21.96
CA GLY A 38 24.08 3.83 21.81
C GLY A 38 24.50 3.13 20.52
N LEU A 39 25.28 3.77 19.65
CA LEU A 39 25.75 3.16 18.38
C LEU A 39 26.53 1.86 18.59
N ALA A 40 27.44 1.81 19.58
CA ALA A 40 28.24 0.62 19.87
C ALA A 40 27.34 -0.59 20.20
N GLY A 41 26.42 -0.43 21.16
CA GLY A 41 25.47 -1.48 21.51
C GLY A 41 24.56 -1.88 20.35
N ARG A 42 24.18 -0.92 19.47
CA ARG A 42 23.41 -1.24 18.27
C ARG A 42 24.21 -2.07 17.27
N LEU A 43 25.51 -1.84 17.14
CA LEU A 43 26.38 -2.63 16.27
C LEU A 43 26.62 -4.03 16.81
N ASP A 44 26.76 -4.19 18.13
CA ASP A 44 26.85 -5.50 18.78
C ASP A 44 25.55 -6.30 18.57
N GLU A 45 24.39 -5.65 18.69
CA GLU A 45 23.09 -6.26 18.40
C GLU A 45 22.97 -6.74 16.94
N LEU A 46 23.42 -5.92 16.00
CA LEU A 46 23.40 -6.23 14.57
C LEU A 46 24.40 -7.35 14.22
N SER A 47 25.56 -7.39 14.87
CA SER A 47 26.57 -8.42 14.60
C SER A 47 26.24 -9.78 15.22
N ALA A 48 25.48 -9.79 16.30
CA ALA A 48 25.07 -11.02 16.98
C ALA A 48 24.03 -11.85 16.21
N SER A 49 23.13 -11.21 15.47
CA SER A 49 22.08 -11.89 14.69
C SER A 49 21.56 -11.07 13.50
N GLY A 50 21.35 -11.73 12.35
CA GLY A 50 20.72 -11.13 11.18
C GLY A 50 19.24 -10.74 11.36
N CYS A 51 18.53 -11.33 12.32
CA CYS A 51 17.17 -10.92 12.67
C CYS A 51 17.17 -9.99 13.89
N CYS A 52 17.42 -8.70 13.65
CA CYS A 52 17.57 -7.70 14.72
C CYS A 52 16.90 -6.35 14.39
N SER A 53 15.62 -6.37 14.03
CA SER A 53 14.85 -5.17 13.62
C SER A 53 13.86 -4.76 14.71
N ARG A 54 14.10 -3.62 15.37
CA ARG A 54 13.22 -3.13 16.45
C ARG A 54 12.06 -2.25 15.97
N ILE A 55 12.05 -1.86 14.70
CA ILE A 55 10.99 -1.05 14.10
C ILE A 55 10.72 -1.54 12.68
N ALA A 56 9.46 -1.68 12.31
CA ALA A 56 9.06 -2.14 10.98
C ALA A 56 7.77 -1.45 10.53
N TRP A 57 7.69 -1.06 9.25
CA TRP A 57 6.52 -0.40 8.68
C TRP A 57 5.79 -1.34 7.71
N SER A 58 4.52 -1.63 8.01
CA SER A 58 3.62 -2.42 7.18
C SER A 58 3.29 -1.70 5.88
N LYS A 59 3.10 -2.48 4.80
CA LYS A 59 2.58 -2.03 3.50
C LYS A 59 1.19 -1.37 3.57
N ASN A 60 0.46 -1.58 4.66
CA ASN A 60 -0.84 -0.96 4.94
C ASN A 60 -0.75 0.36 5.75
N GLY A 61 0.46 0.81 6.11
CA GLY A 61 0.66 2.08 6.83
C GLY A 61 0.74 1.96 8.37
N CYS A 62 0.90 0.77 8.93
CA CYS A 62 1.07 0.56 10.37
C CYS A 62 2.54 0.36 10.75
N VAL A 63 3.06 1.13 11.71
CA VAL A 63 4.41 0.97 12.27
C VAL A 63 4.32 0.09 13.51
N ALA A 64 5.08 -1.00 13.55
CA ALA A 64 5.32 -1.79 14.75
C ALA A 64 6.71 -1.47 15.30
N TYR A 65 6.83 -1.38 16.63
CA TYR A 65 8.12 -1.21 17.28
C TYR A 65 8.20 -1.93 18.62
N ILE A 66 9.43 -2.27 19.02
CA ILE A 66 9.76 -2.87 20.30
C ILE A 66 10.07 -1.74 21.30
N GLY A 67 9.42 -1.75 22.45
CA GLY A 67 9.64 -0.75 23.50
C GLY A 67 11.06 -0.80 24.07
N PRO A 68 11.54 0.28 24.73
CA PRO A 68 12.94 0.38 25.22
C PRO A 68 13.41 -0.78 26.10
N GLY A 69 12.50 -1.36 26.88
CA GLY A 69 12.79 -2.50 27.75
C GLY A 69 12.80 -3.86 27.05
N GLY A 70 12.55 -3.93 25.74
CA GLY A 70 12.53 -5.18 24.97
C GLY A 70 11.33 -6.09 25.24
N LYS A 71 10.46 -5.79 26.21
CA LYS A 71 9.38 -6.70 26.65
C LYS A 71 8.00 -6.37 26.13
N THR A 72 7.86 -5.29 25.36
CA THR A 72 6.58 -4.82 24.83
C THR A 72 6.70 -4.54 23.34
N VAL A 73 5.64 -4.79 22.60
CA VAL A 73 5.51 -4.40 21.19
C VAL A 73 4.29 -3.50 21.05
N ASN A 74 4.47 -2.39 20.36
CA ASN A 74 3.45 -1.37 20.18
C ASN A 74 3.26 -1.07 18.69
N LEU A 75 2.05 -0.64 18.33
CA LEU A 75 1.66 -0.21 17.00
C LEU A 75 1.37 1.29 17.00
N LYS A 76 1.79 1.97 15.94
CA LYS A 76 1.35 3.32 15.59
C LYS A 76 0.84 3.31 14.15
N VAL A 77 -0.44 3.63 13.96
CA VAL A 77 -1.04 3.66 12.62
C VAL A 77 -0.86 5.03 12.00
N PHE A 78 -0.29 5.08 10.79
CA PHE A 78 -0.22 6.31 10.00
C PHE A 78 -1.61 6.65 9.46
N SER A 79 -2.14 7.82 9.79
CA SER A 79 -3.49 8.21 9.39
C SER A 79 -3.64 9.71 9.21
N ARG A 80 -4.62 10.10 8.41
CA ARG A 80 -5.07 11.49 8.28
C ARG A 80 -5.85 11.89 9.53
N ASP A 81 -5.43 12.97 10.17
CA ASP A 81 -6.23 13.62 11.20
C ASP A 81 -7.49 14.22 10.59
N SER A 82 -8.64 13.97 11.22
CA SER A 82 -9.94 14.39 10.68
C SER A 82 -10.19 15.89 10.82
N SER A 83 -9.46 16.59 11.69
CA SER A 83 -9.67 18.02 11.94
C SER A 83 -8.73 18.90 11.12
N SER A 84 -7.43 18.63 11.19
CA SER A 84 -6.37 19.37 10.51
C SER A 84 -6.09 18.87 9.08
N GLY A 85 -6.45 17.63 8.76
CA GLY A 85 -6.10 17.00 7.48
C GLY A 85 -4.63 16.60 7.36
N LYS A 86 -3.79 16.91 8.36
CA LYS A 86 -2.39 16.47 8.43
C LYS A 86 -2.34 14.95 8.59
N ARG A 87 -1.33 14.31 8.00
CA ARG A 87 -1.06 12.88 8.17
C ARG A 87 0.10 12.69 9.14
N ASP A 88 -0.08 11.83 10.13
CA ASP A 88 0.92 11.56 11.16
C ASP A 88 0.73 10.16 11.77
N LEU A 89 1.66 9.73 12.61
CA LEU A 89 1.52 8.52 13.41
C LEU A 89 0.54 8.76 14.57
N GLY A 90 -0.41 7.84 14.73
CA GLY A 90 -1.34 7.84 15.85
C GLY A 90 -0.69 7.50 17.22
N PRO A 91 -1.51 7.43 18.28
CA PRO A 91 -1.06 7.02 19.60
C PRO A 91 -0.59 5.56 19.61
N ASP A 92 0.17 5.18 20.64
CA ASP A 92 0.60 3.80 20.84
C ASP A 92 -0.57 2.87 21.14
N THR A 93 -0.63 1.76 20.41
CA THR A 93 -1.54 0.64 20.68
C THR A 93 -0.72 -0.60 21.01
N PRO A 94 -0.74 -1.10 22.26
CA PRO A 94 0.04 -2.28 22.64
C PRO A 94 -0.49 -3.53 21.94
N VAL A 95 0.42 -4.39 21.49
CA VAL A 95 0.08 -5.74 21.03
C VAL A 95 -0.04 -6.65 22.25
N GLU A 96 -1.18 -7.30 22.41
CA GLU A 96 -1.41 -8.24 23.50
C GLU A 96 -0.58 -9.51 23.31
N ILE A 97 0.52 -9.62 24.04
CA ILE A 97 1.37 -10.81 24.05
C ILE A 97 0.77 -11.86 24.99
N PRO A 98 0.59 -13.12 24.56
CA PRO A 98 0.10 -14.18 25.44
C PRO A 98 1.06 -14.46 26.61
N SER A 99 0.51 -14.82 27.77
CA SER A 99 1.29 -15.10 29.00
C SER A 99 2.36 -16.18 28.77
N GLY A 100 3.57 -15.97 29.32
CA GLY A 100 4.71 -16.90 29.19
C GLY A 100 5.54 -16.72 27.92
N HIS A 101 5.21 -15.74 27.07
CA HIS A 101 6.02 -15.41 25.88
C HIS A 101 6.81 -14.10 26.01
N ASN A 102 6.77 -13.46 27.19
CA ASN A 102 7.46 -12.20 27.50
C ASN A 102 8.64 -12.36 28.47
N ASP A 103 9.05 -13.60 28.73
CA ASP A 103 10.20 -13.92 29.61
C ASP A 103 11.53 -13.46 28.99
N TYR A 104 11.61 -13.54 27.66
CA TYR A 104 12.76 -13.11 26.86
C TYR A 104 12.48 -11.80 26.12
N PRO A 105 13.50 -10.92 25.96
CA PRO A 105 13.33 -9.69 25.19
C PRO A 105 13.05 -9.98 23.71
N PHE A 106 12.14 -9.20 23.13
CA PHE A 106 11.89 -9.14 21.69
C PHE A 106 13.04 -8.44 20.97
N VAL A 107 13.43 -8.99 19.83
CA VAL A 107 14.60 -8.54 19.06
C VAL A 107 14.30 -8.24 17.59
N HIS A 108 13.23 -8.81 17.03
CA HIS A 108 12.90 -8.63 15.61
C HIS A 108 11.40 -8.53 15.33
N LEU A 109 11.06 -7.64 14.41
CA LEU A 109 9.73 -7.43 13.85
C LEU A 109 9.78 -7.54 12.32
N SER A 110 8.79 -8.22 11.74
CA SER A 110 8.66 -8.30 10.28
C SER A 110 7.21 -8.41 9.85
N TRP A 111 6.83 -7.63 8.85
CA TRP A 111 5.50 -7.67 8.24
C TRP A 111 5.49 -8.59 7.01
N SER A 112 4.38 -9.29 6.77
CA SER A 112 4.15 -10.03 5.53
C SER A 112 4.07 -9.10 4.32
N HIS A 113 4.23 -9.65 3.11
CA HIS A 113 4.25 -8.86 1.86
C HIS A 113 2.98 -8.03 1.63
N LEU A 114 1.82 -8.51 2.07
CA LEU A 114 0.55 -7.77 2.04
C LEU A 114 0.29 -6.91 3.31
N GLY A 115 1.22 -6.92 4.26
CA GLY A 115 1.17 -6.09 5.48
C GLY A 115 0.05 -6.45 6.47
N ASN A 116 -0.51 -7.66 6.38
CA ASN A 116 -1.61 -8.10 7.24
C ASN A 116 -1.14 -8.95 8.43
N ASP A 117 0.04 -9.56 8.33
CA ASP A 117 0.60 -10.43 9.37
C ASP A 117 1.90 -9.82 9.89
N LEU A 118 2.07 -9.85 11.21
CA LEU A 118 3.26 -9.40 11.92
C LEU A 118 3.91 -10.59 12.62
N VAL A 119 5.19 -10.77 12.38
CA VAL A 119 6.04 -11.69 13.13
C VAL A 119 6.80 -10.93 14.19
N ILE A 120 6.79 -11.48 15.40
CA ILE A 120 7.55 -11.00 16.55
C ILE A 120 8.49 -12.14 16.99
N ILE A 121 9.78 -11.85 17.08
CA ILE A 121 10.81 -12.83 17.49
C ILE A 121 11.48 -12.36 18.77
N ASN A 122 11.66 -13.27 19.72
CA ASN A 122 12.42 -13.02 20.95
C ASN A 122 13.87 -13.54 20.86
N SER A 123 14.69 -13.16 21.84
CA SER A 123 16.10 -13.57 21.90
C SER A 123 16.32 -15.07 22.09
N ALA A 124 15.32 -15.81 22.59
CA ALA A 124 15.38 -17.26 22.71
C ALA A 124 15.08 -18.01 21.40
N GLY A 125 14.61 -17.31 20.36
CA GLY A 125 14.27 -17.90 19.07
C GLY A 125 12.79 -18.27 18.89
N HIS A 126 11.92 -17.91 19.84
CA HIS A 126 10.48 -18.09 19.68
C HIS A 126 9.95 -17.12 18.62
N VAL A 127 9.21 -17.67 17.66
CA VAL A 127 8.54 -16.91 16.60
C VAL A 127 7.04 -16.85 16.89
N LEU A 128 6.51 -15.65 17.09
CA LEU A 128 5.10 -15.38 17.32
C LEU A 128 4.50 -14.75 16.07
N VAL A 129 3.31 -15.20 15.65
CA VAL A 129 2.60 -14.66 14.48
C VAL A 129 1.32 -13.98 14.93
N PHE A 130 1.09 -12.78 14.44
CA PHE A 130 -0.13 -12.01 14.67
C PHE A 130 -0.76 -11.61 13.34
N SER A 131 -2.08 -11.65 13.25
CA SER A 131 -2.81 -11.25 12.05
C SER A 131 -3.78 -10.11 12.33
N CYS A 132 -3.87 -9.17 11.39
CA CYS A 132 -4.77 -8.02 11.42
C CYS A 132 -6.24 -8.45 11.31
N ALA A 133 -7.07 -8.07 12.29
CA ALA A 133 -8.48 -8.42 12.36
C ALA A 133 -9.37 -7.21 12.01
N MET A 134 -9.50 -6.91 10.72
CA MET A 134 -10.33 -5.82 10.14
C MET A 134 -9.91 -4.38 10.49
N ALA A 135 -9.07 -4.16 11.49
CA ALA A 135 -8.52 -2.86 11.87
C ALA A 135 -7.01 -2.99 12.09
N LEU A 136 -6.23 -2.02 11.59
CA LEU A 136 -4.76 -2.06 11.55
C LEU A 136 -4.08 -2.10 12.92
N ASP A 137 -4.79 -1.63 13.95
CA ASP A 137 -4.39 -1.61 15.35
C ASP A 137 -4.99 -2.78 16.16
N ARG A 138 -5.71 -3.69 15.51
CA ARG A 138 -6.23 -4.92 16.12
C ARG A 138 -5.49 -6.14 15.57
N MET A 139 -4.49 -6.58 16.33
CA MET A 139 -3.70 -7.77 16.02
C MET A 139 -4.13 -8.95 16.88
N SER A 140 -4.41 -10.10 16.25
CA SER A 140 -4.78 -11.33 16.93
C SER A 140 -3.62 -12.33 16.88
N PHE A 141 -3.24 -12.89 18.02
CA PHE A 141 -2.22 -13.94 18.08
C PHE A 141 -2.71 -15.21 17.38
N MET A 142 -1.91 -15.71 16.45
CA MET A 142 -2.20 -16.92 15.69
C MET A 142 -1.35 -18.07 16.24
N ARG A 143 -1.99 -18.98 16.98
CA ARG A 143 -1.31 -20.15 17.54
C ARG A 143 -0.87 -21.08 16.40
N ALA A 144 0.40 -21.47 16.43
CA ALA A 144 0.92 -22.56 15.62
C ALA A 144 0.79 -23.90 16.36
N GLU A 145 0.72 -25.01 15.61
CA GLU A 145 0.86 -26.36 16.17
C GLU A 145 2.11 -26.45 17.05
N SER A 146 1.97 -26.98 18.26
CA SER A 146 3.03 -27.06 19.25
C SER A 146 4.05 -28.14 18.88
N GLY A 147 5.30 -27.73 18.67
CA GLY A 147 6.45 -28.63 18.61
C GLY A 147 6.97 -29.01 20.01
N PRO A 148 8.04 -29.81 20.11
CA PRO A 148 8.75 -30.03 21.37
C PRO A 148 9.26 -28.69 21.96
N PRO A 149 9.50 -28.63 23.29
CA PRO A 149 10.04 -27.43 23.93
C PRO A 149 11.33 -26.98 23.25
N GLU A 150 11.39 -25.70 22.86
CA GLU A 150 12.55 -25.15 22.16
C GLU A 150 13.71 -24.94 23.14
N SER A 151 14.95 -25.12 22.66
CA SER A 151 16.15 -24.82 23.46
C SER A 151 16.24 -23.33 23.73
N ASP A 152 16.53 -22.96 24.98
CA ASP A 152 16.97 -21.61 25.28
C ASP A 152 18.26 -21.32 24.48
N MET A 153 18.39 -20.10 23.94
CA MET A 153 19.55 -19.59 23.19
C MET A 153 19.68 -19.97 21.69
N ASP A 154 18.64 -20.50 21.04
CA ASP A 154 18.65 -20.78 19.58
C ASP A 154 17.99 -19.65 18.77
N ALA A 155 18.65 -18.49 18.75
CA ALA A 155 18.14 -17.29 18.08
C ALA A 155 17.85 -17.53 16.58
N VAL A 156 16.81 -16.87 16.05
CA VAL A 156 16.59 -16.80 14.61
C VAL A 156 17.62 -15.86 14.00
N VAL A 157 18.32 -16.31 12.96
CA VAL A 157 19.43 -15.59 12.31
C VAL A 157 19.10 -15.14 10.88
N GLY A 158 18.04 -15.69 10.29
CA GLY A 158 17.53 -15.28 8.99
C GLY A 158 16.07 -15.65 8.85
N MET A 159 15.29 -14.84 8.13
CA MET A 159 13.87 -15.09 7.88
C MET A 159 13.43 -14.53 6.52
N HIS A 160 12.45 -15.18 5.90
CA HIS A 160 11.89 -14.76 4.62
C HIS A 160 10.41 -15.13 4.50
N TRP A 161 9.61 -14.18 4.02
CA TRP A 161 8.23 -14.41 3.62
C TRP A 161 8.19 -14.95 2.19
N LEU A 162 7.46 -16.05 1.98
CA LEU A 162 7.20 -16.56 0.63
C LEU A 162 6.21 -15.66 -0.11
N ALA A 163 6.27 -15.67 -1.44
CA ALA A 163 5.34 -14.91 -2.26
C ALA A 163 3.89 -15.39 -2.07
N ILE A 164 2.92 -14.48 -2.16
CA ILE A 164 1.49 -14.77 -1.98
C ILE A 164 0.80 -14.84 -3.35
N LEU A 165 0.25 -16.01 -3.68
CA LEU A 165 -0.52 -16.24 -4.91
C LEU A 165 -1.94 -15.64 -4.82
N PRO A 166 -2.51 -15.05 -5.89
CA PRO A 166 -1.86 -14.65 -7.14
C PRO A 166 -1.22 -13.26 -7.07
N TYR A 167 -1.32 -12.58 -5.92
CA TYR A 167 -1.01 -11.16 -5.75
C TYR A 167 0.42 -10.77 -6.16
N GLU A 168 1.41 -11.63 -5.93
CA GLU A 168 2.81 -11.33 -6.23
C GLU A 168 3.34 -12.09 -7.47
N GLN A 169 2.57 -13.05 -8.00
CA GLN A 169 3.01 -13.85 -9.16
C GLN A 169 2.97 -13.03 -10.46
N LYS A 170 1.95 -12.17 -10.63
CA LYS A 170 1.80 -11.34 -11.82
C LYS A 170 1.63 -9.88 -11.42
N ASN A 171 2.66 -9.08 -11.65
CA ASN A 171 2.65 -7.66 -11.34
C ASN A 171 2.72 -6.81 -12.61
N GLN A 172 2.19 -5.59 -12.50
CA GLN A 172 2.38 -4.52 -13.48
C GLN A 172 3.47 -3.59 -12.96
N ILE A 173 4.64 -3.59 -13.61
CA ILE A 173 5.81 -2.82 -13.22
C ILE A 173 5.76 -1.49 -13.94
N ALA A 174 5.68 -0.39 -13.19
CA ALA A 174 5.78 0.96 -13.75
C ALA A 174 7.26 1.36 -13.81
N TRP A 175 7.83 1.33 -15.01
CA TRP A 175 9.27 1.50 -15.26
C TRP A 175 9.72 2.95 -15.31
N ALA A 176 8.95 3.79 -15.98
CA ALA A 176 9.27 5.20 -16.19
C ALA A 176 8.03 5.96 -16.65
N ALA A 177 8.05 7.28 -16.49
CA ALA A 177 7.19 8.20 -17.21
C ALA A 177 8.04 8.96 -18.23
N LYS A 178 7.56 9.05 -19.47
CA LYS A 178 8.21 9.83 -20.54
C LYS A 178 7.25 10.86 -21.07
N LYS A 179 7.74 12.08 -21.28
CA LYS A 179 6.99 13.16 -21.88
C LYS A 179 6.92 12.96 -23.39
N ASP A 180 5.75 13.16 -23.96
CA ASP A 180 5.46 13.15 -25.40
C ASP A 180 4.64 14.40 -25.73
N GLY A 181 5.31 15.43 -26.25
CA GLY A 181 4.75 16.78 -26.34
C GLY A 181 4.43 17.34 -24.95
N ASP A 182 3.18 17.72 -24.72
CA ASP A 182 2.71 18.24 -23.41
C ASP A 182 2.16 17.16 -22.48
N MET A 183 2.14 15.90 -22.93
CA MET A 183 1.51 14.78 -22.22
C MET A 183 2.55 13.82 -21.66
N TRP A 184 2.26 13.20 -20.52
CA TRP A 184 3.08 12.13 -19.97
C TRP A 184 2.53 10.76 -20.36
N ARG A 185 3.41 9.86 -20.79
CA ARG A 185 3.12 8.44 -20.98
C ARG A 185 3.86 7.60 -19.96
N PHE A 186 3.11 6.76 -19.25
CA PHE A 186 3.65 5.85 -18.24
C PHE A 186 3.94 4.49 -18.90
N HIS A 187 5.20 4.08 -18.85
CA HIS A 187 5.64 2.79 -19.35
C HIS A 187 5.43 1.73 -18.27
N ILE A 188 4.36 0.93 -18.43
CA ILE A 188 3.96 -0.11 -17.50
C ILE A 188 3.94 -1.45 -18.23
N GLU A 189 4.65 -2.45 -17.70
CA GLU A 189 4.76 -3.77 -18.30
C GLU A 189 4.36 -4.87 -17.32
N SER A 190 3.69 -5.91 -17.84
CA SER A 190 3.36 -7.08 -17.03
C SER A 190 4.58 -7.98 -16.89
N HIS A 191 4.95 -8.30 -15.66
CA HIS A 191 5.97 -9.29 -15.35
C HIS A 191 5.36 -10.47 -14.59
N LYS A 192 5.86 -11.68 -14.86
CA LYS A 192 5.48 -12.89 -14.13
C LYS A 192 6.69 -13.41 -13.36
N PHE A 193 6.58 -13.40 -12.04
CA PHE A 193 7.57 -13.96 -11.12
C PHE A 193 7.29 -15.45 -10.90
N ARG A 194 8.36 -16.22 -10.71
CA ARG A 194 8.34 -17.64 -10.33
C ARG A 194 9.02 -17.82 -8.97
N ASP A 195 8.54 -17.07 -8.00
CA ASP A 195 9.01 -17.12 -6.63
C ASP A 195 8.35 -18.28 -5.90
N MET A 196 9.10 -18.94 -5.00
CA MET A 196 8.52 -19.99 -4.17
C MET A 196 7.34 -19.43 -3.36
N HIS A 197 6.18 -20.10 -3.44
CA HIS A 197 4.93 -19.62 -2.88
C HIS A 197 4.09 -20.76 -2.29
N HIS A 198 3.14 -20.41 -1.42
CA HIS A 198 2.07 -21.34 -1.03
C HIS A 198 1.12 -21.57 -2.22
N PRO A 199 0.71 -22.81 -2.55
CA PRO A 199 -0.09 -23.08 -3.75
C PRO A 199 -1.57 -22.68 -3.62
N ALA A 200 -2.12 -22.61 -2.40
CA ALA A 200 -3.46 -22.09 -2.18
C ALA A 200 -3.46 -20.55 -2.19
N GLU A 201 -4.40 -19.97 -2.94
CA GLU A 201 -4.52 -18.52 -3.11
C GLU A 201 -4.74 -17.78 -1.78
N GLY A 202 -4.07 -16.65 -1.61
CA GLY A 202 -4.17 -15.76 -0.47
C GLY A 202 -3.55 -16.27 0.84
N LYS A 203 -2.94 -17.46 0.84
CA LYS A 203 -2.31 -18.04 2.04
C LYS A 203 -0.84 -17.60 2.16
N ALA A 204 -0.48 -17.18 3.36
CA ALA A 204 0.88 -16.78 3.69
C ALA A 204 1.72 -17.96 4.19
N SER A 205 3.02 -17.90 3.91
CA SER A 205 4.03 -18.81 4.42
C SER A 205 5.32 -18.04 4.69
N MET A 206 6.11 -18.52 5.64
CA MET A 206 7.42 -17.96 5.96
C MET A 206 8.41 -19.06 6.32
N ILE A 207 9.67 -18.83 5.99
CA ILE A 207 10.77 -19.72 6.30
C ILE A 207 11.81 -18.96 7.12
N TYR A 208 12.42 -19.63 8.09
CA TYR A 208 13.45 -19.02 8.93
C TYR A 208 14.50 -20.02 9.37
N LEU A 209 15.73 -19.53 9.51
CA LEU A 209 16.91 -20.28 9.95
C LEU A 209 17.22 -19.92 11.41
N LYS A 210 17.37 -20.95 12.23
CA LYS A 210 17.89 -20.83 13.60
C LYS A 210 19.41 -20.95 13.66
N ARG A 211 19.99 -20.40 14.73
CA ARG A 211 21.45 -20.32 14.98
C ARG A 211 22.12 -21.69 14.88
N PHE A 212 21.45 -22.75 15.35
CA PHE A 212 22.00 -24.10 15.35
C PHE A 212 21.72 -24.92 14.07
N GLY A 213 21.26 -24.28 12.99
CA GLY A 213 21.08 -24.94 11.69
C GLY A 213 19.72 -25.63 11.49
N GLU A 214 18.75 -25.39 12.36
CA GLU A 214 17.35 -25.75 12.10
C GLU A 214 16.70 -24.75 11.14
N LEU A 215 16.22 -25.23 10.00
CA LEU A 215 15.42 -24.49 9.04
C LEU A 215 13.94 -24.85 9.23
N LYS A 216 13.11 -23.85 9.50
CA LYS A 216 11.69 -24.03 9.79
C LYS A 216 10.82 -23.33 8.75
N LEU A 217 9.89 -24.06 8.14
CA LEU A 217 8.85 -23.54 7.24
C LEU A 217 7.52 -23.53 7.98
N ARG A 218 6.94 -22.33 8.17
CA ARG A 218 5.59 -22.14 8.67
C ARG A 218 4.64 -21.74 7.55
N PHE A 219 3.46 -22.32 7.53
CA PHE A 219 2.47 -22.09 6.48
C PHE A 219 1.04 -22.06 7.03
N GLN A 220 0.18 -21.28 6.38
CA GLN A 220 -1.23 -21.17 6.76
C GLN A 220 -2.07 -22.35 6.28
N GLN A 221 -2.89 -22.84 7.19
CA GLN A 221 -3.93 -23.82 6.94
C GLN A 221 -5.17 -23.18 6.31
N ALA A 222 -6.12 -24.01 5.85
CA ALA A 222 -7.36 -23.54 5.21
C ALA A 222 -8.18 -22.60 6.11
N ASP A 223 -8.16 -22.83 7.42
CA ASP A 223 -8.81 -22.02 8.47
C ASP A 223 -7.98 -20.80 8.94
N ASN A 224 -6.81 -20.56 8.32
CA ASN A 224 -5.82 -19.55 8.69
C ASN A 224 -5.03 -19.85 9.98
N SER A 225 -5.17 -21.02 10.59
CA SER A 225 -4.21 -21.49 11.61
C SER A 225 -2.84 -21.75 10.97
N TRP A 226 -1.80 -21.92 11.79
CA TRP A 226 -0.44 -22.11 11.29
C TRP A 226 0.10 -23.50 11.65
N SER A 227 0.71 -24.16 10.66
CA SER A 227 1.45 -25.40 10.86
C SER A 227 2.93 -25.20 10.52
N GLU A 228 3.78 -26.10 11.01
CA GLU A 228 5.24 -26.02 10.85
C GLU A 228 5.83 -27.35 10.32
N VAL A 229 6.90 -27.21 9.52
CA VAL A 229 7.83 -28.25 9.07
C VAL A 229 9.26 -27.83 9.42
N ILE A 230 10.09 -28.78 9.84
CA ILE A 230 11.46 -28.55 10.32
C ILE A 230 12.43 -29.44 9.51
N VAL A 231 13.55 -28.86 9.07
CA VAL A 231 14.66 -29.54 8.39
C VAL A 231 15.98 -29.07 9.00
N SER A 232 16.96 -29.96 9.16
CA SER A 232 18.31 -29.58 9.63
C SER A 232 19.26 -29.45 8.44
N LEU A 233 20.06 -28.37 8.40
CA LEU A 233 21.01 -28.11 7.31
C LEU A 233 22.21 -29.07 7.36
N ALA A 234 22.79 -29.26 8.54
CA ALA A 234 23.86 -30.21 8.82
C ALA A 234 24.04 -30.33 10.35
N PRO A 235 24.51 -31.48 10.86
CA PRO A 235 24.87 -31.59 12.27
C PRO A 235 26.08 -30.71 12.59
N LEU A 236 25.93 -29.80 13.56
CA LEU A 236 27.03 -28.97 14.05
C LEU A 236 28.07 -29.84 14.77
N THR A 237 29.33 -29.73 14.35
CA THR A 237 30.45 -30.44 14.98
C THR A 237 31.29 -29.53 15.88
N SER A 238 31.18 -28.21 15.70
CA SER A 238 31.93 -27.20 16.45
C SER A 238 31.11 -25.95 16.74
N THR A 239 31.40 -25.27 17.85
CA THR A 239 30.77 -24.00 18.23
C THR A 239 31.13 -22.84 17.29
N LYS A 240 32.18 -22.98 16.47
CA LYS A 240 32.53 -22.01 15.42
C LYS A 240 31.63 -22.11 14.18
N GLU A 241 30.84 -23.17 14.07
CA GLU A 241 29.96 -23.44 12.92
C GLU A 241 28.54 -22.90 13.12
N VAL A 242 28.27 -22.26 14.27
CA VAL A 242 26.96 -21.66 14.52
C VAL A 242 26.74 -20.47 13.60
N PHE A 243 25.53 -20.36 13.07
CA PHE A 243 25.16 -19.28 12.17
C PHE A 243 24.93 -17.99 12.94
N THR A 244 25.27 -16.86 12.31
CA THR A 244 25.03 -15.50 12.83
C THR A 244 24.02 -14.76 11.96
N HIS A 245 24.07 -14.96 10.65
CA HIS A 245 23.20 -14.29 9.69
C HIS A 245 22.73 -15.28 8.63
N GLY A 246 21.46 -15.15 8.22
CA GLY A 246 20.88 -15.87 7.09
C GLY A 246 20.07 -14.93 6.21
N ALA A 247 20.17 -15.08 4.90
CA ALA A 247 19.40 -14.31 3.93
C ALA A 247 18.90 -15.21 2.80
N PHE A 248 17.67 -14.96 2.35
CA PHE A 248 17.00 -15.78 1.34
C PHE A 248 16.69 -14.95 0.09
N ALA A 249 16.73 -15.60 -1.07
CA ALA A 249 16.28 -15.02 -2.34
C ALA A 249 15.55 -16.08 -3.18
N SER A 250 14.58 -15.65 -3.96
CA SER A 250 14.02 -16.46 -5.03
C SER A 250 15.05 -16.66 -6.16
N ASN A 251 15.06 -17.87 -6.72
CA ASN A 251 15.84 -18.19 -7.92
C ASN A 251 14.99 -18.10 -9.22
N ASN A 252 13.75 -17.58 -9.13
CA ASN A 252 12.81 -17.46 -10.25
C ASN A 252 12.54 -18.78 -10.99
N ASP A 253 12.56 -19.89 -10.24
CA ASP A 253 12.33 -21.26 -10.68
C ASP A 253 11.49 -22.05 -9.65
N ASP A 254 10.68 -21.34 -8.86
CA ASP A 254 9.88 -21.86 -7.75
C ASP A 254 10.70 -22.44 -6.57
N THR A 255 12.03 -22.24 -6.55
CA THR A 255 12.92 -22.61 -5.43
C THR A 255 13.47 -21.38 -4.70
N LEU A 256 14.00 -21.60 -3.49
CA LEU A 256 14.72 -20.58 -2.73
C LEU A 256 16.22 -20.89 -2.65
N LEU A 257 17.02 -19.83 -2.66
CA LEU A 257 18.41 -19.87 -2.26
C LEU A 257 18.56 -19.26 -0.87
N LEU A 258 19.45 -19.84 -0.05
CA LEU A 258 19.80 -19.36 1.28
C LEU A 258 21.30 -19.13 1.36
N ALA A 259 21.69 -17.91 1.71
CA ALA A 259 23.05 -17.57 2.11
C ALA A 259 23.12 -17.53 3.63
N ALA A 260 24.03 -18.27 4.25
CA ALA A 260 24.22 -18.31 5.70
C ALA A 260 25.67 -18.02 6.09
N HIS A 261 25.89 -17.15 7.07
CA HIS A 261 27.21 -16.77 7.56
C HIS A 261 27.43 -17.30 8.98
N ASP A 262 28.55 -17.97 9.23
CA ASP A 262 28.91 -18.52 10.53
C ASP A 262 29.96 -17.71 11.29
N VAL A 263 30.20 -18.07 12.56
CA VAL A 263 31.19 -17.39 13.42
C VAL A 263 32.62 -17.54 12.91
N ALA A 264 32.92 -18.59 12.13
CA ALA A 264 34.23 -18.78 11.51
C ALA A 264 34.50 -17.78 10.36
N GLY A 265 33.48 -17.09 9.86
CA GLY A 265 33.60 -16.17 8.73
C GLY A 265 33.40 -16.85 7.38
N ARG A 266 32.73 -18.02 7.37
CA ARG A 266 32.38 -18.74 6.14
C ARG A 266 31.00 -18.34 5.66
N LEU A 267 30.84 -18.25 4.35
CA LEU A 267 29.57 -17.99 3.68
C LEU A 267 29.10 -19.26 2.95
N HIS A 268 28.03 -19.84 3.46
CA HIS A 268 27.40 -21.04 2.91
C HIS A 268 26.27 -20.66 1.96
N LEU A 269 26.16 -21.36 0.83
CA LEU A 269 25.04 -21.25 -0.11
C LEU A 269 24.27 -22.57 -0.16
N TYR A 270 22.97 -22.51 0.13
CA TYR A 270 22.06 -23.64 0.06
C TYR A 270 20.96 -23.40 -0.97
N ARG A 271 20.41 -24.49 -1.54
CA ARG A 271 19.15 -24.50 -2.29
C ARG A 271 18.07 -25.21 -1.50
N ILE A 272 16.88 -24.61 -1.47
CA ILE A 272 15.71 -25.09 -0.73
C ILE A 272 14.58 -25.33 -1.73
N GLU A 273 14.01 -26.53 -1.67
CA GLU A 273 12.92 -26.97 -2.54
C GLU A 273 11.75 -27.45 -1.66
N ALA A 274 10.52 -27.02 -1.97
CA ALA A 274 9.33 -27.38 -1.23
C ALA A 274 8.31 -28.10 -2.14
N THR A 275 8.00 -29.36 -1.80
CA THR A 275 6.98 -30.15 -2.48
C THR A 275 5.67 -30.08 -1.70
N TRP A 276 4.72 -29.29 -2.20
CA TRP A 276 3.41 -29.10 -1.57
C TRP A 276 2.45 -30.26 -1.89
N LYS A 277 1.76 -30.75 -0.85
CA LYS A 277 0.76 -31.82 -0.96
C LYS A 277 -0.67 -31.26 -0.94
N ILE A 278 -0.92 -30.22 -1.72
CA ILE A 278 -2.21 -29.52 -1.77
C ILE A 278 -2.87 -29.77 -3.12
N PRO A 279 -4.06 -30.42 -3.18
CA PRO A 279 -4.73 -30.68 -4.44
C PRO A 279 -5.17 -29.35 -5.09
N PRO A 280 -5.08 -29.23 -6.43
CA PRO A 280 -5.52 -28.04 -7.14
C PRO A 280 -7.03 -27.82 -6.95
N GLN A 281 -7.42 -26.60 -6.57
CA GLN A 281 -8.82 -26.26 -6.35
C GLN A 281 -9.58 -26.25 -7.69
N LYS A 282 -10.69 -27.00 -7.77
CA LYS A 282 -11.62 -26.95 -8.90
C LYS A 282 -12.70 -25.87 -8.66
N PRO A 283 -13.13 -25.14 -9.69
CA PRO A 283 -14.20 -24.14 -9.55
C PRO A 283 -15.47 -24.75 -8.92
N GLY A 284 -15.98 -24.12 -7.85
CA GLY A 284 -17.23 -24.52 -7.20
C GLY A 284 -17.10 -25.60 -6.11
N GLN A 285 -15.91 -26.17 -5.87
CA GLN A 285 -15.68 -27.04 -4.71
C GLN A 285 -15.25 -26.23 -3.48
N PRO A 286 -15.72 -26.60 -2.27
CA PRO A 286 -15.23 -25.98 -1.05
C PRO A 286 -13.73 -26.28 -0.87
N PRO A 287 -12.95 -25.33 -0.31
CA PRO A 287 -11.56 -25.59 0.02
C PRO A 287 -11.45 -26.81 0.96
N PRO A 288 -10.37 -27.61 0.84
CA PRO A 288 -10.14 -28.70 1.78
C PRO A 288 -10.04 -28.15 3.21
N LYS A 289 -10.49 -28.93 4.20
CA LYS A 289 -10.52 -28.50 5.61
C LYS A 289 -9.13 -28.31 6.21
N HIS A 290 -8.14 -29.05 5.74
CA HIS A 290 -6.76 -29.02 6.21
C HIS A 290 -5.83 -29.32 5.02
N TYR A 291 -4.61 -28.80 5.08
CA TYR A 291 -3.54 -29.04 4.12
C TYR A 291 -2.45 -29.91 4.76
N ASP A 292 -2.04 -30.97 4.06
CA ASP A 292 -0.94 -31.83 4.50
C ASP A 292 0.40 -31.08 4.51
N LYS A 293 1.29 -31.47 5.43
CA LYS A 293 2.63 -30.87 5.56
C LYS A 293 3.45 -31.07 4.27
N PRO A 294 4.06 -30.00 3.73
CA PRO A 294 4.95 -30.11 2.57
C PRO A 294 6.22 -30.89 2.91
N ASP A 295 6.84 -31.49 1.90
CA ASP A 295 8.20 -32.03 2.02
C ASP A 295 9.20 -30.92 1.65
N VAL A 296 10.19 -30.68 2.52
CA VAL A 296 11.19 -29.62 2.32
C VAL A 296 12.56 -30.26 2.21
N GLN A 297 13.23 -30.03 1.10
CA GLN A 297 14.57 -30.56 0.82
C GLN A 297 15.57 -29.42 0.75
N VAL A 298 16.74 -29.61 1.38
CA VAL A 298 17.81 -28.62 1.40
C VAL A 298 19.11 -29.27 0.95
N SER A 299 19.83 -28.58 0.07
CA SER A 299 21.13 -29.03 -0.44
C SER A 299 22.17 -27.93 -0.33
N GLU A 300 23.34 -28.26 0.22
CA GLU A 300 24.48 -27.35 0.23
C GLU A 300 25.12 -27.29 -1.15
N ILE A 301 25.22 -26.09 -1.69
CA ILE A 301 25.74 -25.85 -3.04
C ILE A 301 27.25 -25.59 -2.98
N THR A 302 27.67 -24.64 -2.13
CA THR A 302 29.07 -24.21 -2.03
C THR A 302 29.31 -23.41 -0.74
N VAL A 303 30.57 -23.30 -0.35
CA VAL A 303 31.04 -22.53 0.82
C VAL A 303 32.22 -21.65 0.39
N ASP A 304 32.19 -20.37 0.76
CA ASP A 304 33.31 -19.44 0.62
C ASP A 304 33.91 -19.15 2.01
N ASP A 305 35.17 -19.56 2.21
CA ASP A 305 35.89 -19.42 3.48
C ASP A 305 36.41 -17.98 3.76
N ASN A 306 36.38 -17.09 2.76
CA ASN A 306 36.98 -15.75 2.86
C ASN A 306 35.93 -14.61 2.82
N CYS A 307 34.87 -14.75 3.62
CA CYS A 307 33.82 -13.74 3.74
C CYS A 307 34.23 -12.57 4.65
N ARG A 308 35.34 -11.89 4.33
CA ARG A 308 35.82 -10.69 5.06
C ARG A 308 36.25 -9.58 4.08
N PRO A 309 36.05 -8.30 4.45
CA PRO A 309 36.55 -7.19 3.65
C PRO A 309 38.08 -7.16 3.66
N LEU A 310 38.66 -6.93 2.48
CA LEU A 310 40.11 -6.90 2.27
C LEU A 310 40.52 -5.50 1.83
N MET A 311 41.51 -4.91 2.49
CA MET A 311 42.16 -3.69 1.99
C MET A 311 43.50 -4.04 1.36
N VAL A 312 43.74 -3.45 0.18
CA VAL A 312 45.03 -3.54 -0.51
C VAL A 312 45.89 -2.40 0.01
N ASN A 313 46.97 -2.72 0.71
CA ASN A 313 47.94 -1.71 1.13
C ASN A 313 49.01 -1.58 0.04
N ASN A 314 49.15 -0.39 -0.53
CA ASN A 314 50.14 -0.08 -1.55
C ASN A 314 51.35 0.57 -0.88
N ASP A 315 52.09 -0.18 -0.05
CA ASP A 315 53.33 0.33 0.53
C ASP A 315 54.40 0.45 -0.58
N LEU A 316 55.01 1.63 -0.68
CA LEU A 316 56.00 2.06 -1.69
C LEU A 316 57.35 1.31 -1.65
N SER A 317 57.44 0.18 -0.96
CA SER A 317 58.66 -0.62 -0.87
C SER A 317 58.40 -2.07 -1.26
N GLY A 318 58.46 -2.34 -2.57
CA GLY A 318 58.61 -3.69 -3.12
C GLY A 318 57.29 -4.42 -3.42
N GLY A 319 56.74 -4.17 -4.62
CA GLY A 319 56.13 -5.13 -5.59
C GLY A 319 55.13 -6.22 -5.17
N THR A 320 54.79 -6.38 -3.90
CA THR A 320 53.87 -7.41 -3.41
C THR A 320 52.67 -6.75 -2.74
N GLU A 321 51.51 -6.83 -3.39
CA GLU A 321 50.22 -6.39 -2.83
C GLU A 321 49.95 -7.13 -1.51
N SER A 322 50.14 -6.46 -0.38
CA SER A 322 49.76 -7.00 0.93
C SER A 322 48.27 -6.76 1.15
N ARG A 323 47.49 -7.84 1.27
CA ARG A 323 46.07 -7.78 1.62
C ARG A 323 45.93 -7.82 3.14
N VAL A 324 45.48 -6.72 3.73
CA VAL A 324 45.27 -6.59 5.18
C VAL A 324 43.78 -6.70 5.49
N ASN A 325 43.43 -7.47 6.53
CA ASN A 325 42.05 -7.58 7.01
C ASN A 325 41.62 -6.28 7.69
N VAL A 326 40.48 -5.73 7.28
CA VAL A 326 39.89 -4.57 7.97
C VAL A 326 39.21 -5.05 9.26
N PRO A 327 39.51 -4.46 10.43
CA PRO A 327 38.82 -4.79 11.68
C PRO A 327 37.37 -4.32 11.61
N SER A 328 36.48 -5.22 11.18
CA SER A 328 35.06 -4.95 10.96
C SER A 328 34.23 -6.19 11.26
N GLN A 329 32.95 -5.99 11.60
CA GLN A 329 32.01 -7.06 11.92
C GLN A 329 30.86 -7.07 10.93
N LEU A 330 30.39 -8.26 10.55
CA LEU A 330 29.18 -8.40 9.74
C LEU A 330 27.99 -7.89 10.53
N THR A 331 27.21 -6.97 9.95
CA THR A 331 26.01 -6.39 10.59
C THR A 331 24.73 -6.69 9.81
N HIS A 332 24.85 -6.91 8.50
CA HIS A 332 23.71 -7.22 7.65
C HIS A 332 24.13 -8.24 6.59
N LEU A 333 23.28 -9.23 6.36
CA LEU A 333 23.36 -10.13 5.23
C LEU A 333 22.05 -10.03 4.44
N SER A 334 22.15 -9.97 3.12
CA SER A 334 20.99 -9.88 2.24
C SER A 334 21.24 -10.68 0.98
N PHE A 335 20.18 -11.24 0.40
CA PHE A 335 20.27 -11.99 -0.84
C PHE A 335 19.29 -11.35 -1.83
N LEU A 336 19.84 -10.74 -2.86
CA LEU A 336 19.09 -10.02 -3.88
C LEU A 336 18.75 -11.02 -5.01
N PRO A 337 17.46 -11.29 -5.30
CA PRO A 337 17.05 -12.22 -6.37
C PRO A 337 17.35 -11.64 -7.75
N THR A 338 17.18 -12.41 -8.82
CA THR A 338 17.23 -11.88 -10.19
C THR A 338 16.16 -10.80 -10.37
N THR A 339 16.49 -9.68 -11.00
CA THR A 339 15.52 -8.60 -11.25
C THR A 339 14.64 -8.93 -12.47
N PRO A 340 13.47 -8.28 -12.61
CA PRO A 340 12.65 -8.39 -13.81
C PRO A 340 13.43 -8.05 -15.08
N LYS A 341 13.22 -8.83 -16.14
CA LYS A 341 13.70 -8.48 -17.50
C LYS A 341 12.83 -7.37 -18.07
N LYS A 342 13.46 -6.30 -18.55
CA LYS A 342 12.79 -5.29 -19.36
C LYS A 342 12.51 -5.88 -20.73
N THR A 343 11.27 -5.87 -21.19
CA THR A 343 11.01 -6.26 -22.59
C THR A 343 11.47 -5.11 -23.50
N PRO A 344 12.31 -5.36 -24.52
CA PRO A 344 12.60 -4.31 -25.48
C PRO A 344 11.30 -3.92 -26.20
N PRO A 345 11.06 -2.62 -26.45
CA PRO A 345 9.86 -2.19 -27.18
C PRO A 345 9.82 -2.90 -28.54
N PRO A 346 8.62 -3.20 -29.09
CA PRO A 346 8.51 -3.75 -30.43
C PRO A 346 9.20 -2.80 -31.40
N LYS A 347 10.32 -3.24 -31.99
CA LYS A 347 11.10 -2.45 -32.95
C LYS A 347 10.20 -2.09 -34.13
N LYS A 348 9.64 -0.87 -34.15
CA LYS A 348 9.27 -0.24 -35.43
C LYS A 348 10.58 0.02 -36.15
N ALA A 349 10.72 -0.54 -37.35
CA ALA A 349 11.91 -0.40 -38.17
C ALA A 349 12.07 1.05 -38.62
N THR A 350 12.76 1.86 -37.83
CA THR A 350 13.33 3.12 -38.29
C THR A 350 14.78 3.16 -37.82
N SER A 351 15.67 2.99 -38.79
CA SER A 351 17.11 3.11 -38.65
C SER A 351 17.50 4.55 -38.32
N ALA A 352 18.31 4.69 -37.26
CA ALA A 352 19.20 5.81 -36.90
C ALA A 352 18.90 6.40 -35.52
N GLU A 353 19.40 5.74 -34.47
CA GLU A 353 19.77 6.44 -33.23
C GLU A 353 21.18 6.01 -32.81
N ASN A 354 21.99 7.03 -32.50
CA ASN A 354 23.42 6.96 -32.30
C ASN A 354 23.80 6.31 -30.96
N HIS A 355 24.98 5.69 -31.00
CA HIS A 355 25.71 5.04 -29.91
C HIS A 355 25.64 5.77 -28.56
N THR A 356 24.98 5.13 -27.60
CA THR A 356 25.42 5.08 -26.20
C THR A 356 25.60 3.60 -25.85
N THR A 357 26.65 3.30 -25.08
CA THR A 357 27.08 1.95 -24.70
C THR A 357 25.90 1.09 -24.23
N PRO A 358 25.71 -0.13 -24.76
CA PRO A 358 24.65 -1.01 -24.29
C PRO A 358 25.00 -1.49 -22.88
N GLU A 359 24.29 -1.00 -21.86
CA GLU A 359 24.11 -1.78 -20.64
C GLU A 359 23.56 -3.13 -21.09
N SER A 360 24.17 -4.24 -20.66
CA SER A 360 23.72 -5.58 -21.04
C SER A 360 22.23 -5.73 -20.71
N ASP A 361 21.40 -6.03 -21.70
CA ASP A 361 19.94 -6.23 -21.54
C ASP A 361 19.59 -7.43 -20.63
N ASP A 362 20.58 -8.19 -20.15
CA ASP A 362 20.39 -9.29 -19.22
C ASP A 362 20.22 -8.80 -17.77
N PRO A 363 19.24 -9.35 -17.03
CA PRO A 363 19.02 -8.97 -15.64
C PRO A 363 20.22 -9.40 -14.79
N PRO A 364 20.62 -8.60 -13.78
CA PRO A 364 21.68 -8.98 -12.86
C PRO A 364 21.39 -10.33 -12.20
N PRO A 365 22.41 -11.20 -12.05
CA PRO A 365 22.26 -12.50 -11.41
C PRO A 365 21.88 -12.33 -9.92
N PRO A 366 21.42 -13.41 -9.25
CA PRO A 366 21.24 -13.41 -7.81
C PRO A 366 22.55 -12.98 -7.13
N THR A 367 22.45 -12.09 -6.15
CA THR A 367 23.63 -11.46 -5.52
C THR A 367 23.52 -11.53 -4.01
N ILE A 368 24.51 -12.15 -3.36
CA ILE A 368 24.67 -12.09 -1.90
C ILE A 368 25.36 -10.77 -1.59
N GLN A 369 24.82 -10.02 -0.63
CA GLN A 369 25.37 -8.76 -0.16
C GLN A 369 25.59 -8.83 1.34
N ALA A 370 26.81 -8.58 1.79
CA ALA A 370 27.20 -8.50 3.18
C ALA A 370 27.66 -7.07 3.51
N ILE A 371 27.21 -6.54 4.64
CA ILE A 371 27.60 -5.20 5.12
C ILE A 371 28.42 -5.38 6.40
N PHE A 372 29.68 -5.01 6.33
CA PHE A 372 30.61 -5.01 7.45
C PHE A 372 30.73 -3.60 8.01
N SER A 373 30.75 -3.43 9.32
CA SER A 373 30.88 -2.11 9.96
C SER A 373 32.10 -2.10 10.87
N THR A 374 32.84 -0.98 10.85
CA THR A 374 33.95 -0.77 11.78
C THR A 374 33.43 -0.39 13.16
N PRO A 375 34.09 -0.83 14.25
CA PRO A 375 33.69 -0.46 15.60
C PRO A 375 33.88 1.05 15.81
N PRO A 376 33.00 1.71 16.59
CA PRO A 376 33.10 3.15 16.85
C PRO A 376 34.29 3.53 17.75
N GLU A 377 34.86 2.57 18.49
CA GLU A 377 36.08 2.73 19.28
C GLU A 377 37.23 1.96 18.61
N VAL A 378 37.94 2.60 17.69
CA VAL A 378 39.19 2.04 17.16
C VAL A 378 40.30 2.39 18.14
N VAL A 379 40.81 1.40 18.88
CA VAL A 379 42.05 1.58 19.65
C VAL A 379 43.17 1.88 18.65
N ALA A 380 43.71 3.10 18.68
CA ALA A 380 44.81 3.49 17.81
C ALA A 380 46.03 2.62 18.11
N PHE A 381 46.39 1.73 17.19
CA PHE A 381 47.58 0.87 17.33
C PHE A 381 48.89 1.65 17.20
N THR A 382 48.85 2.87 16.65
CA THR A 382 50.00 3.76 16.50
C THR A 382 49.59 5.22 16.72
N GLN A 383 50.44 5.99 17.39
CA GLN A 383 50.25 7.42 17.75
C GLN A 383 50.21 8.37 16.52
N ALA A 384 50.16 7.82 15.30
CA ALA A 384 50.33 8.54 14.03
C ALA A 384 49.10 8.54 13.12
N GLN A 385 47.99 7.87 13.48
CA GLN A 385 46.75 7.91 12.69
C GLN A 385 45.68 8.76 13.38
N PRO A 386 45.09 9.76 12.69
CA PRO A 386 43.97 10.52 13.24
C PRO A 386 42.77 9.60 13.46
N PRO A 387 41.93 9.85 14.49
CA PRO A 387 40.71 9.08 14.72
C PRO A 387 39.82 9.16 13.48
N GLN A 388 39.57 8.01 12.83
CA GLN A 388 38.65 7.91 11.71
C GLN A 388 37.23 7.66 12.20
N ASN A 389 36.26 8.31 11.57
CA ASN A 389 34.85 8.02 11.83
C ASN A 389 34.52 6.58 11.44
N PRO A 390 33.63 5.89 12.20
CA PRO A 390 33.21 4.55 11.84
C PRO A 390 32.41 4.57 10.54
N PHE A 391 32.57 3.52 9.74
CA PHE A 391 31.97 3.40 8.41
C PHE A 391 31.61 1.94 8.12
N SER A 392 30.86 1.72 7.05
CA SER A 392 30.53 0.37 6.56
C SER A 392 31.15 0.06 5.20
N ILE A 393 31.35 -1.23 4.95
CA ILE A 393 31.87 -1.80 3.71
C ILE A 393 30.83 -2.79 3.17
N VAL A 394 30.41 -2.60 1.94
CA VAL A 394 29.49 -3.51 1.24
C VAL A 394 30.29 -4.48 0.38
N ALA A 395 30.32 -5.75 0.75
CA ALA A 395 30.89 -6.84 -0.05
C ALA A 395 29.78 -7.59 -0.79
N ARG A 396 30.00 -7.96 -2.05
CA ARG A 396 28.99 -8.61 -2.89
C ARG A 396 29.55 -9.85 -3.59
N TRP A 397 28.75 -10.92 -3.67
CA TRP A 397 29.04 -12.12 -4.45
C TRP A 397 27.89 -12.39 -5.41
N GLU A 398 28.20 -12.40 -6.70
CA GLU A 398 27.25 -12.82 -7.72
C GLU A 398 27.24 -14.35 -7.81
N VAL A 399 26.04 -14.91 -7.88
CA VAL A 399 25.81 -16.34 -7.96
C VAL A 399 25.66 -16.72 -9.43
N HIS A 400 26.66 -17.39 -9.99
CA HIS A 400 26.69 -17.79 -11.40
C HIS A 400 26.58 -19.30 -11.53
N GLN A 401 25.86 -19.77 -12.55
CA GLN A 401 25.88 -21.18 -12.95
C GLN A 401 26.84 -21.34 -14.13
N GLN A 402 27.86 -22.18 -13.99
CA GLN A 402 28.87 -22.41 -15.02
C GLN A 402 28.97 -23.91 -15.35
N GLN A 403 29.19 -24.24 -16.61
CA GLN A 403 29.55 -25.61 -16.99
C GLN A 403 31.04 -25.83 -16.75
N GLN A 404 31.35 -26.81 -15.91
CA GLN A 404 32.72 -27.22 -15.61
C GLN A 404 32.95 -28.67 -16.06
N ASN A 405 34.07 -28.87 -16.76
CA ASN A 405 34.53 -30.18 -17.25
C ASN A 405 35.82 -30.63 -16.53
N GLN A 406 36.17 -29.97 -15.41
CA GLN A 406 37.39 -30.22 -14.65
C GLN A 406 37.05 -30.69 -13.22
N LEU A 407 37.80 -31.67 -12.74
CA LEU A 407 37.72 -32.15 -11.36
C LEU A 407 38.38 -31.14 -10.40
N HIS A 408 38.07 -31.24 -9.10
CA HIS A 408 38.64 -30.35 -8.09
C HIS A 408 40.19 -30.40 -8.10
N PRO A 409 40.91 -29.26 -7.99
CA PRO A 409 42.39 -29.22 -8.09
C PRO A 409 43.13 -30.10 -7.07
N SER A 410 42.48 -30.45 -5.94
CA SER A 410 43.07 -31.38 -4.97
C SER A 410 43.24 -32.81 -5.53
N LEU A 411 42.46 -33.20 -6.55
CA LEU A 411 42.57 -34.51 -7.21
C LEU A 411 43.76 -34.58 -8.18
N ASP A 412 44.30 -33.43 -8.62
CA ASP A 412 45.55 -33.38 -9.37
C ASP A 412 46.75 -33.82 -8.50
N LYS A 413 46.65 -33.66 -7.17
CA LYS A 413 47.68 -34.11 -6.21
C LYS A 413 47.65 -35.61 -5.91
N VAL A 414 46.54 -36.29 -6.25
CA VAL A 414 46.31 -37.71 -5.88
C VAL A 414 46.50 -38.65 -7.08
N THR A 415 46.49 -38.13 -8.32
CA THR A 415 46.54 -38.96 -9.53
C THR A 415 47.89 -38.88 -10.25
N SER A 416 48.71 -39.93 -10.15
CA SER A 416 49.97 -40.07 -10.90
C SER A 416 49.77 -40.42 -12.39
N LYS A 417 48.53 -40.54 -12.86
CA LYS A 417 48.20 -40.83 -14.26
C LYS A 417 47.22 -39.79 -14.80
N LYS A 418 47.75 -38.80 -15.52
CA LYS A 418 46.98 -37.80 -16.29
C LYS A 418 46.05 -38.52 -17.29
N LYS A 419 44.77 -38.68 -16.96
CA LYS A 419 43.73 -38.84 -17.99
C LYS A 419 43.41 -37.46 -18.55
N SER A 420 43.24 -37.38 -19.87
CA SER A 420 42.86 -36.15 -20.58
C SER A 420 41.61 -35.52 -19.98
N VAL A 421 41.66 -34.20 -19.78
CA VAL A 421 40.58 -33.32 -19.27
C VAL A 421 39.27 -33.47 -20.06
N GLY A 422 39.33 -34.00 -21.29
CA GLY A 422 38.15 -34.22 -22.14
C GLY A 422 37.27 -35.43 -21.79
N SER A 423 37.57 -36.19 -20.72
CA SER A 423 36.80 -37.40 -20.34
C SER A 423 35.76 -37.19 -19.22
N VAL A 424 35.66 -35.97 -18.67
CA VAL A 424 34.68 -35.64 -17.63
C VAL A 424 33.45 -34.98 -18.28
N PRO A 425 32.24 -35.53 -18.11
CA PRO A 425 31.02 -34.91 -18.63
C PRO A 425 30.82 -33.51 -18.06
N PRO A 426 30.35 -32.53 -18.86
CA PRO A 426 30.04 -31.20 -18.36
C PRO A 426 29.02 -31.27 -17.22
N ARG A 427 29.36 -30.68 -16.08
CA ARG A 427 28.46 -30.51 -14.94
C ARG A 427 28.21 -29.03 -14.71
N ASN A 428 26.95 -28.68 -14.44
CA ASN A 428 26.60 -27.34 -14.00
C ASN A 428 27.02 -27.19 -12.52
N VAL A 429 27.94 -26.28 -12.27
CA VAL A 429 28.43 -25.94 -10.93
C VAL A 429 28.05 -24.49 -10.65
N TRP A 430 27.62 -24.22 -9.43
CA TRP A 430 27.39 -22.86 -8.96
C TRP A 430 28.68 -22.27 -8.43
N VAL A 431 29.00 -21.06 -8.87
CA VAL A 431 30.23 -20.35 -8.52
C VAL A 431 29.84 -18.99 -7.92
N LEU A 432 30.40 -18.70 -6.75
CA LEU A 432 30.33 -17.37 -6.14
C LEU A 432 31.44 -16.49 -6.73
N ARG A 433 31.06 -15.43 -7.43
CA ARG A 433 31.99 -14.43 -7.97
C ARG A 433 31.94 -13.17 -7.11
N ARG A 434 32.97 -12.96 -6.29
CA ARG A 434 33.12 -11.73 -5.48
C ARG A 434 33.31 -10.51 -6.38
N GLN A 435 32.60 -9.44 -6.07
CA GLN A 435 32.68 -8.13 -6.72
C GLN A 435 33.53 -7.17 -5.87
N PRO A 436 33.99 -6.03 -6.44
CA PRO A 436 34.70 -5.02 -5.67
C PRO A 436 33.89 -4.50 -4.47
N ASP A 437 34.56 -4.42 -3.32
CA ASP A 437 33.98 -3.90 -2.09
C ASP A 437 33.68 -2.40 -2.23
N THR A 438 32.52 -1.95 -1.75
CA THR A 438 32.10 -0.53 -1.79
C THR A 438 32.16 0.08 -0.40
N MET A 439 33.02 1.09 -0.23
CA MET A 439 33.12 1.84 1.02
C MET A 439 31.96 2.84 1.15
N MET A 440 31.33 2.89 2.32
CA MET A 440 30.25 3.81 2.63
C MET A 440 30.77 4.99 3.45
N HIS A 441 30.05 6.12 3.42
CA HIS A 441 30.49 7.35 4.10
C HIS A 441 30.26 7.32 5.63
N SER A 442 29.36 6.46 6.09
CA SER A 442 28.98 6.31 7.50
C SER A 442 28.55 4.86 7.77
N VAL A 443 28.33 4.52 9.03
CA VAL A 443 27.82 3.22 9.44
C VAL A 443 26.39 3.03 8.94
N VAL A 444 26.14 1.94 8.23
CA VAL A 444 24.80 1.51 7.81
C VAL A 444 24.09 0.86 9.00
N LEU A 445 22.94 1.40 9.39
CA LEU A 445 22.10 0.89 10.48
C LEU A 445 20.88 0.11 10.00
N SER A 446 20.45 0.38 8.77
CA SER A 446 19.34 -0.32 8.13
C SER A 446 19.56 -0.34 6.62
N PHE A 447 19.24 -1.50 6.03
CA PHE A 447 19.30 -1.75 4.61
C PHE A 447 17.94 -2.30 4.14
N THR A 448 17.43 -1.80 3.03
CA THR A 448 16.17 -2.29 2.47
C THR A 448 16.27 -2.36 0.95
N PRO A 449 16.07 -3.54 0.32
CA PRO A 449 15.92 -3.60 -1.12
C PRO A 449 14.54 -3.04 -1.52
N LEU A 450 14.51 -2.21 -2.56
CA LEU A 450 13.34 -1.46 -3.00
C LEU A 450 13.03 -1.78 -4.46
N TRP A 451 11.77 -1.57 -4.85
CA TRP A 451 11.28 -1.63 -6.22
C TRP A 451 11.81 -2.86 -6.99
N TYR A 452 11.30 -4.04 -6.62
CA TYR A 452 11.73 -5.34 -7.17
C TYR A 452 13.24 -5.58 -7.10
N HIS A 453 13.88 -5.11 -6.02
CA HIS A 453 15.32 -5.21 -5.78
C HIS A 453 16.20 -4.51 -6.84
N MET A 454 15.66 -3.57 -7.61
CA MET A 454 16.44 -2.79 -8.59
C MET A 454 17.11 -1.58 -7.95
N THR A 455 16.53 -1.06 -6.86
CA THR A 455 17.07 0.05 -6.06
C THR A 455 17.37 -0.43 -4.65
N LEU A 456 18.42 0.11 -4.05
CA LEU A 456 18.89 -0.23 -2.71
C LEU A 456 18.79 1.00 -1.81
N GLY A 457 18.07 0.89 -0.69
CA GLY A 457 17.97 1.94 0.32
C GLY A 457 18.94 1.70 1.47
N PHE A 458 19.74 2.71 1.80
CA PHE A 458 20.68 2.70 2.92
C PHE A 458 20.30 3.81 3.92
N CYS A 459 20.19 3.45 5.19
CA CYS A 459 19.98 4.40 6.28
C CYS A 459 21.19 4.37 7.22
N TYR A 460 21.75 5.54 7.48
CA TYR A 460 23.04 5.70 8.15
C TYR A 460 22.92 6.19 9.59
N SER A 461 23.99 5.98 10.34
CA SER A 461 24.11 6.41 11.73
C SER A 461 24.09 7.93 11.90
N ASP A 462 24.57 8.70 10.91
CA ASP A 462 24.47 10.16 10.92
C ASP A 462 23.04 10.66 10.63
N GLY A 463 22.11 9.77 10.27
CA GLY A 463 20.74 10.10 9.89
C GLY A 463 20.55 10.21 8.38
N THR A 464 21.59 10.13 7.55
CA THR A 464 21.44 10.17 6.09
C THR A 464 20.61 8.98 5.59
N ILE A 465 19.73 9.22 4.61
CA ILE A 465 19.00 8.17 3.89
C ILE A 465 19.30 8.37 2.41
N GLU A 466 19.86 7.35 1.76
CA GLU A 466 20.20 7.42 0.34
C GLU A 466 19.72 6.19 -0.42
N PHE A 467 19.53 6.38 -1.73
CA PHE A 467 19.13 5.33 -2.65
C PHE A 467 20.25 5.11 -3.67
N ARG A 468 20.56 3.85 -3.96
CA ARG A 468 21.57 3.45 -4.94
C ARG A 468 21.00 2.50 -5.97
N LYS A 469 21.49 2.59 -7.20
CA LYS A 469 21.22 1.57 -8.24
C LYS A 469 21.90 0.27 -7.85
N ARG A 470 21.19 -0.87 -7.93
CA ARG A 470 21.76 -2.18 -7.55
C ARG A 470 22.98 -2.57 -8.37
N THR A 471 22.93 -2.37 -9.69
CA THR A 471 23.97 -2.81 -10.63
C THR A 471 25.27 -2.05 -10.39
N THR A 472 25.21 -0.72 -10.43
CA THR A 472 26.39 0.14 -10.37
C THR A 472 26.79 0.58 -8.97
N MET A 473 25.92 0.40 -7.96
CA MET A 473 26.07 1.01 -6.63
C MET A 473 26.17 2.55 -6.62
N ALA A 474 25.87 3.20 -7.75
CA ALA A 474 25.83 4.66 -7.84
C ALA A 474 24.64 5.22 -7.08
N ARG A 475 24.84 6.35 -6.38
CA ARG A 475 23.77 7.10 -5.72
C ARG A 475 22.79 7.64 -6.78
N ILE A 476 21.50 7.54 -6.48
CA ILE A 476 20.45 8.16 -7.28
C ILE A 476 20.34 9.59 -6.80
N GLU A 477 20.84 10.50 -7.62
CA GLU A 477 20.77 11.94 -7.38
C GLU A 477 19.80 12.58 -8.38
N PRO A 478 19.29 13.78 -8.06
CA PRO A 478 18.49 14.52 -9.00
C PRO A 478 19.29 14.89 -10.26
N ASP A 479 18.74 14.60 -11.44
CA ASP A 479 19.41 14.82 -12.73
C ASP A 479 18.82 16.00 -13.52
N TYR A 480 17.83 16.69 -12.94
CA TYR A 480 17.10 17.82 -13.55
C TYR A 480 16.38 17.48 -14.87
N ASN A 481 16.16 16.20 -15.16
CA ASN A 481 15.49 15.77 -16.39
C ASN A 481 13.98 16.04 -16.31
N SER A 482 13.48 16.88 -17.22
CA SER A 482 12.05 17.22 -17.33
C SER A 482 11.26 16.34 -18.30
N GLU A 483 11.93 15.46 -19.03
CA GLU A 483 11.36 14.68 -20.13
C GLU A 483 11.20 13.19 -19.77
N THR A 484 12.02 12.69 -18.85
CA THR A 484 11.93 11.30 -18.38
C THR A 484 12.09 11.22 -16.87
N VAL A 485 11.19 10.48 -16.24
CA VAL A 485 11.15 10.27 -14.79
C VAL A 485 11.15 8.77 -14.49
N VAL A 486 12.05 8.34 -13.61
CA VAL A 486 12.17 6.94 -13.18
C VAL A 486 11.97 6.76 -11.68
N SER A 487 12.13 7.81 -10.88
CA SER A 487 11.93 7.75 -9.43
C SER A 487 11.68 9.13 -8.83
N MET A 488 11.12 9.18 -7.61
CA MET A 488 11.00 10.43 -6.86
C MET A 488 12.35 11.06 -6.55
N ALA A 489 13.36 10.26 -6.17
CA ALA A 489 14.70 10.76 -5.86
C ALA A 489 15.35 11.48 -7.06
N GLN A 490 15.27 10.86 -8.24
CA GLN A 490 15.75 11.47 -9.50
C GLN A 490 14.98 12.75 -9.86
N ALA A 491 13.68 12.83 -9.54
CA ALA A 491 12.87 14.02 -9.78
C ALA A 491 13.07 15.17 -8.77
N GLY A 492 13.94 15.01 -7.76
CA GLY A 492 14.23 16.06 -6.77
C GLY A 492 13.55 15.92 -5.41
N PHE A 493 13.02 14.74 -5.07
CA PHE A 493 12.55 14.45 -3.71
C PHE A 493 13.68 13.83 -2.87
N ALA A 494 14.02 14.45 -1.74
CA ALA A 494 15.12 13.99 -0.89
C ALA A 494 14.81 14.13 0.61
N PHE A 495 15.44 13.30 1.44
CA PHE A 495 15.44 13.51 2.89
C PHE A 495 16.46 14.61 3.23
N THR A 496 15.97 15.81 3.54
CA THR A 496 16.79 16.99 3.87
C THR A 496 17.18 17.03 5.35
N ASN A 497 16.29 16.60 6.24
CA ASN A 497 16.53 16.58 7.67
C ASN A 497 17.43 15.40 8.06
N VAL A 498 18.64 15.68 8.53
CA VAL A 498 19.64 14.71 8.98
C VAL A 498 19.62 14.64 10.51
N GLU A 499 18.60 13.99 11.06
CA GLU A 499 18.56 13.69 12.51
C GLU A 499 19.08 12.26 12.74
N PRO A 500 20.15 12.08 13.55
CA PRO A 500 20.69 10.77 13.84
C PRO A 500 19.68 9.88 14.59
N SER A 501 19.65 8.59 14.28
CA SER A 501 18.71 7.62 14.86
C SER A 501 19.27 6.21 14.85
N LEU A 502 18.93 5.38 15.84
CA LEU A 502 19.48 4.02 15.98
C LEU A 502 18.68 2.97 15.19
N HIS A 503 17.38 3.19 15.04
CA HIS A 503 16.50 2.29 14.29
C HIS A 503 15.68 3.10 13.30
N ILE A 504 15.60 2.62 12.05
CA ILE A 504 14.94 3.32 10.95
C ILE A 504 14.14 2.30 10.13
N ALA A 505 12.87 2.58 9.88
CA ALA A 505 12.02 1.84 8.96
C ALA A 505 11.44 2.78 7.90
N LEU A 506 11.58 2.41 6.62
CA LEU A 506 11.00 3.15 5.50
C LEU A 506 9.51 2.85 5.35
N SER A 507 8.74 3.84 4.90
CA SER A 507 7.33 3.70 4.56
C SER A 507 7.12 2.79 3.33
N PRO A 508 5.88 2.35 3.04
CA PRO A 508 5.61 1.45 1.91
C PRO A 508 6.16 1.92 0.57
N ASN A 509 6.12 3.24 0.33
CA ASN A 509 6.63 3.90 -0.87
C ASN A 509 7.96 4.61 -0.64
N TYR A 510 8.67 4.30 0.44
CA TYR A 510 10.04 4.74 0.74
C TYR A 510 10.27 6.26 0.65
N CYS A 511 9.19 7.04 0.74
CA CYS A 511 9.20 8.50 0.73
C CYS A 511 9.08 9.11 2.14
N MET A 512 8.85 8.26 3.16
CA MET A 512 8.92 8.62 4.58
C MET A 512 9.71 7.56 5.36
N ALA A 513 10.19 7.94 6.54
CA ALA A 513 10.93 7.07 7.44
C ALA A 513 10.50 7.29 8.89
N ALA A 514 10.21 6.20 9.60
CA ALA A 514 10.00 6.21 11.05
C ALA A 514 11.35 5.93 11.72
N SER A 515 11.82 6.88 12.51
CA SER A 515 13.13 6.85 13.14
C SER A 515 12.98 6.81 14.66
N MET A 516 13.67 5.88 15.33
CA MET A 516 13.57 5.66 16.77
C MET A 516 14.95 5.76 17.43
N GLN A 517 15.02 6.55 18.50
CA GLN A 517 16.21 6.67 19.36
C GLN A 517 16.17 5.65 20.51
N GLN A 518 17.23 5.63 21.35
CA GLN A 518 17.35 4.71 22.49
C GLN A 518 16.19 4.82 23.49
N GLU A 519 15.61 6.01 23.65
CA GLU A 519 14.49 6.28 24.55
C GLU A 519 13.14 5.72 24.07
N GLY A 520 13.07 5.21 22.83
CA GLY A 520 11.85 4.67 22.22
C GLY A 520 10.93 5.72 21.57
N ASN A 521 11.31 7.00 21.61
CA ASN A 521 10.58 8.06 20.91
C ASN A 521 10.72 7.89 19.40
N ILE A 522 9.59 7.79 18.69
CA ILE A 522 9.53 7.65 17.23
C ILE A 522 9.25 9.02 16.61
N LYS A 523 10.09 9.41 15.65
CA LYS A 523 9.91 10.60 14.81
C LYS A 523 9.69 10.19 13.36
N LEU A 524 8.76 10.87 12.69
CA LEU A 524 8.59 10.75 11.24
C LEU A 524 9.51 11.74 10.53
N ARG A 525 10.18 11.24 9.49
CA ARG A 525 10.93 12.03 8.51
C ARG A 525 10.30 11.80 7.14
N SER A 526 10.13 12.87 6.38
CA SER A 526 9.55 12.83 5.04
C SER A 526 10.56 13.32 4.03
N MET A 527 10.48 12.82 2.80
CA MET A 527 11.12 13.51 1.68
C MET A 527 10.48 14.88 1.48
N GLU A 528 11.30 15.83 1.04
CA GLU A 528 10.88 17.16 0.62
C GLU A 528 11.28 17.35 -0.84
N TYR A 529 10.45 18.10 -1.58
CA TYR A 529 10.78 18.50 -2.93
C TYR A 529 11.77 19.66 -2.88
N THR A 530 12.98 19.48 -3.42
CA THR A 530 14.09 20.42 -3.23
C THR A 530 14.07 21.61 -4.21
N TYR A 531 13.12 21.67 -5.13
CA TYR A 531 13.07 22.70 -6.19
C TYR A 531 11.93 23.70 -6.00
N GLY A 532 11.53 23.97 -4.76
CA GLY A 532 10.49 24.94 -4.42
C GLY A 532 9.19 24.28 -3.97
N SER A 533 8.06 24.97 -4.16
CA SER A 533 6.76 24.51 -3.67
C SER A 533 5.85 24.08 -4.82
N LEU A 534 5.30 22.87 -4.71
CA LEU A 534 4.26 22.38 -5.61
C LEU A 534 2.92 23.11 -5.44
N ALA A 535 2.78 24.01 -4.47
CA ALA A 535 1.58 24.82 -4.28
C ALA A 535 1.53 26.10 -5.12
N THR A 536 2.66 26.56 -5.71
CA THR A 536 2.66 27.76 -6.56
C THR A 536 2.04 27.48 -7.94
N ASP A 537 1.81 28.49 -8.78
CA ASP A 537 1.45 28.29 -10.19
C ASP A 537 2.61 28.64 -11.13
N GLU A 538 3.84 28.68 -10.60
CA GLU A 538 5.03 28.93 -11.40
C GLU A 538 5.24 27.83 -12.44
N GLU A 539 5.41 28.24 -13.71
CA GLU A 539 5.68 27.35 -14.83
C GLU A 539 7.14 26.91 -14.84
N ASP A 540 7.47 26.00 -13.92
CA ASP A 540 8.73 25.27 -13.95
C ASP A 540 8.49 23.86 -14.54
N PRO A 541 9.18 23.47 -15.64
CA PRO A 541 9.04 22.13 -16.21
C PRO A 541 9.36 21.01 -15.20
N ARG A 542 10.17 21.30 -14.17
CA ARG A 542 10.48 20.37 -13.07
C ARG A 542 9.26 20.07 -12.19
N HIS A 543 8.30 20.98 -12.07
CA HIS A 543 7.05 20.72 -11.34
C HIS A 543 6.21 19.66 -12.07
N SER A 544 6.13 19.71 -13.40
CA SER A 544 5.46 18.69 -14.21
C SER A 544 6.12 17.31 -14.04
N ALA A 545 7.46 17.26 -14.06
CA ALA A 545 8.22 16.04 -13.79
C ALA A 545 8.02 15.52 -12.36
N ALA A 546 7.93 16.41 -11.36
CA ALA A 546 7.64 16.04 -9.97
C ALA A 546 6.26 15.40 -9.81
N LEU A 547 5.23 15.96 -10.46
CA LEU A 547 3.89 15.35 -10.49
C LEU A 547 3.93 13.97 -11.17
N ALA A 548 4.62 13.83 -12.30
CA ALA A 548 4.80 12.55 -12.96
C ALA A 548 5.51 11.52 -12.06
N ALA A 549 6.49 11.95 -11.25
CA ALA A 549 7.17 11.08 -10.27
C ALA A 549 6.23 10.58 -9.16
N LEU A 550 5.41 11.48 -8.59
CA LEU A 550 4.40 11.12 -7.60
C LEU A 550 3.36 10.14 -8.17
N ILE A 551 2.96 10.32 -9.43
CA ILE A 551 2.04 9.40 -10.10
C ILE A 551 2.70 8.05 -10.41
N LEU A 552 3.95 8.04 -10.86
CA LEU A 552 4.71 6.82 -11.09
C LEU A 552 4.81 5.99 -9.80
N GLN A 553 5.11 6.65 -8.68
CA GLN A 553 5.16 6.00 -7.36
C GLN A 553 3.77 5.52 -6.90
N SER A 554 2.72 6.35 -7.06
CA SER A 554 1.34 5.99 -6.71
C SER A 554 0.83 4.80 -7.52
N THR A 555 1.20 4.73 -8.79
CA THR A 555 0.86 3.64 -9.71
C THR A 555 1.60 2.35 -9.33
N THR A 556 2.86 2.47 -8.95
CA THR A 556 3.66 1.36 -8.40
C THR A 556 3.04 0.80 -7.13
N ALA A 557 2.60 1.67 -6.20
CA ALA A 557 1.88 1.28 -4.99
C ALA A 557 0.55 0.59 -5.32
N ALA A 558 -0.19 1.13 -6.29
CA ALA A 558 -1.49 0.62 -6.68
C ALA A 558 -1.42 -0.81 -7.22
N ASN A 559 -0.41 -1.11 -8.02
CA ASN A 559 -0.17 -2.42 -8.63
C ASN A 559 0.34 -3.48 -7.63
N GLN A 560 0.97 -3.06 -6.53
CA GLN A 560 1.46 -3.94 -5.46
C GLN A 560 0.51 -4.01 -4.25
N TYR A 561 -0.69 -3.43 -4.34
CA TYR A 561 -1.67 -3.38 -3.25
C TYR A 561 -1.19 -2.64 -1.99
N PHE A 562 -0.20 -1.75 -2.12
CA PHE A 562 0.29 -0.94 -1.01
C PHE A 562 -0.61 0.27 -0.76
N CYS A 563 -0.58 0.78 0.47
CA CYS A 563 -1.12 2.08 0.80
C CYS A 563 -0.30 3.18 0.10
N SER A 564 -0.94 4.29 -0.26
CA SER A 564 -0.31 5.48 -0.86
C SER A 564 -0.46 6.75 0.00
N ASP A 565 -0.84 6.60 1.28
CA ASP A 565 -1.05 7.74 2.18
C ASP A 565 0.23 8.53 2.48
N ASP A 566 1.39 7.87 2.45
CA ASP A 566 2.71 8.50 2.57
C ASP A 566 3.01 9.42 1.37
N ILE A 567 2.64 9.04 0.14
CA ILE A 567 2.76 9.89 -1.05
C ILE A 567 1.91 11.16 -0.90
N PHE A 568 0.66 11.02 -0.42
CA PHE A 568 -0.19 12.20 -0.16
C PHE A 568 0.30 13.07 0.98
N ALA A 569 1.14 12.55 1.89
CA ALA A 569 1.78 13.35 2.92
C ALA A 569 2.97 14.15 2.37
N VAL A 570 3.78 13.53 1.51
CA VAL A 570 4.97 14.15 0.89
C VAL A 570 4.61 15.16 -0.21
N MET A 571 3.54 14.91 -0.96
CA MET A 571 3.09 15.80 -2.04
C MET A 571 2.76 17.22 -1.56
N GLY A 572 2.31 17.38 -0.31
CA GLY A 572 1.89 18.67 0.22
C GLY A 572 0.60 19.20 -0.42
N GLU A 573 0.39 20.51 -0.29
CA GLU A 573 -0.71 21.23 -0.94
C GLU A 573 -0.38 21.48 -2.42
N LEU A 574 -1.41 21.41 -3.27
CA LEU A 574 -1.32 21.70 -4.70
C LEU A 574 -2.26 22.85 -5.04
N SER A 575 -1.89 23.68 -6.02
CA SER A 575 -2.83 24.62 -6.64
C SER A 575 -3.92 23.87 -7.42
N ASP A 576 -5.07 24.52 -7.68
CA ASP A 576 -6.18 23.91 -8.42
C ASP A 576 -5.79 23.39 -9.82
N PRO A 577 -4.95 24.11 -10.62
CA PRO A 577 -4.46 23.58 -11.89
C PRO A 577 -3.60 22.32 -11.72
N ARG A 578 -2.67 22.32 -10.76
CA ARG A 578 -1.78 21.17 -10.50
C ARG A 578 -2.55 19.97 -9.94
N ALA A 579 -3.54 20.20 -9.09
CA ALA A 579 -4.46 19.16 -8.63
C ALA A 579 -5.22 18.53 -9.81
N SER A 580 -5.71 19.35 -10.74
CA SER A 580 -6.37 18.85 -11.97
C SER A 580 -5.42 18.03 -12.83
N GLN A 581 -4.18 18.49 -13.01
CA GLN A 581 -3.14 17.76 -13.75
C GLN A 581 -2.79 16.43 -13.09
N PHE A 582 -2.61 16.41 -11.76
CA PHE A 582 -2.37 15.19 -10.99
C PHE A 582 -3.48 14.15 -11.19
N ILE A 583 -4.75 14.59 -11.19
CA ILE A 583 -5.91 13.73 -11.42
C ILE A 583 -5.87 13.14 -12.83
N SER A 584 -5.62 13.97 -13.85
CA SER A 584 -5.52 13.51 -15.25
C SER A 584 -4.40 12.48 -15.43
N LEU A 585 -3.22 12.76 -14.87
CA LEU A 585 -2.08 11.83 -14.92
C LEU A 585 -2.39 10.49 -14.24
N MET A 586 -3.15 10.49 -13.15
CA MET A 586 -3.59 9.23 -12.53
C MET A 586 -4.52 8.40 -13.39
N PHE A 587 -5.43 9.04 -14.14
CA PHE A 587 -6.29 8.32 -15.07
C PHE A 587 -5.47 7.65 -16.18
N ASP A 588 -4.44 8.33 -16.67
CA ASP A 588 -3.56 7.82 -17.71
C ASP A 588 -2.66 6.69 -17.20
N ALA A 589 -1.99 6.90 -16.06
CA ALA A 589 -1.07 5.91 -15.49
C ALA A 589 -1.76 4.61 -15.07
N LEU A 590 -2.99 4.69 -14.54
CA LEU A 590 -3.75 3.51 -14.11
C LEU A 590 -4.66 2.94 -15.22
N ASN A 591 -4.61 3.52 -16.43
CA ASN A 591 -5.44 3.15 -17.57
C ASN A 591 -6.94 3.01 -17.21
N VAL A 592 -7.46 3.99 -16.47
CA VAL A 592 -8.87 3.99 -16.03
C VAL A 592 -9.73 4.61 -17.13
N ASN A 593 -10.57 3.78 -17.74
CA ASN A 593 -11.56 4.17 -18.75
C ASN A 593 -12.96 4.27 -18.13
N LEU A 594 -13.56 5.45 -18.21
CA LEU A 594 -14.87 5.79 -17.64
C LEU A 594 -16.03 5.64 -18.63
N ASP A 595 -15.79 5.42 -19.93
CA ASP A 595 -16.86 5.33 -20.93
C ASP A 595 -17.74 4.09 -20.70
N CYS A 596 -18.99 4.32 -20.29
CA CYS A 596 -19.97 3.29 -19.96
C CYS A 596 -21.34 3.50 -20.61
N GLY A 597 -21.54 4.59 -21.36
CA GLY A 597 -22.88 5.20 -21.49
C GLY A 597 -23.57 5.04 -22.84
N VAL A 598 -22.82 4.87 -23.93
CA VAL A 598 -23.40 4.99 -25.28
C VAL A 598 -23.85 3.64 -25.83
N ASP A 599 -23.02 2.60 -25.73
CA ASP A 599 -23.32 1.24 -26.19
C ASP A 599 -23.92 0.38 -25.07
N GLU A 600 -25.13 -0.18 -25.28
CA GLU A 600 -25.79 -1.09 -24.34
C GLU A 600 -25.08 -2.43 -24.19
N ASN A 601 -24.27 -2.82 -25.18
CA ASN A 601 -23.47 -4.03 -25.13
C ASN A 601 -22.17 -3.86 -24.33
N SER A 602 -21.81 -2.62 -23.96
CA SER A 602 -20.59 -2.35 -23.19
C SER A 602 -20.71 -2.84 -21.75
N SER A 603 -19.88 -3.81 -21.39
CA SER A 603 -19.79 -4.35 -20.02
C SER A 603 -18.83 -3.55 -19.11
N ASN A 604 -18.28 -2.43 -19.58
CA ASN A 604 -17.28 -1.65 -18.82
C ASN A 604 -17.81 -1.20 -17.45
N HIS A 605 -19.09 -0.82 -17.37
CA HIS A 605 -19.73 -0.45 -16.11
C HIS A 605 -19.70 -1.59 -15.05
N LEU A 606 -19.80 -2.85 -15.47
CA LEU A 606 -19.67 -4.01 -14.58
C LEU A 606 -18.22 -4.24 -14.12
N ILE A 607 -17.25 -3.95 -15.01
CA ILE A 607 -15.82 -4.01 -14.68
C ILE A 607 -15.51 -2.95 -13.62
N LEU A 608 -15.93 -1.70 -13.82
CA LEU A 608 -15.75 -0.61 -12.86
C LEU A 608 -16.48 -0.88 -11.53
N LEU A 609 -17.65 -1.55 -11.57
CA LEU A 609 -18.42 -1.88 -10.38
C LEU A 609 -17.69 -2.88 -9.46
N GLY A 610 -17.10 -3.94 -10.01
CA GLY A 610 -16.61 -5.07 -9.19
C GLY A 610 -15.18 -5.57 -9.46
N ARG A 611 -14.55 -5.18 -10.57
CA ARG A 611 -13.29 -5.78 -11.05
C ARG A 611 -12.13 -4.78 -11.23
N SER A 612 -12.38 -3.48 -11.17
CA SER A 612 -11.35 -2.44 -11.27
C SER A 612 -11.03 -1.81 -9.90
N PRO A 613 -10.02 -2.31 -9.16
CA PRO A 613 -9.58 -1.64 -7.93
C PRO A 613 -8.98 -0.26 -8.20
N PHE A 614 -8.43 -0.03 -9.40
CA PHE A 614 -7.83 1.25 -9.79
C PHE A 614 -8.86 2.37 -9.86
N PHE A 615 -10.07 2.09 -10.34
CA PHE A 615 -11.15 3.08 -10.33
C PHE A 615 -11.45 3.61 -8.92
N VAL A 616 -11.51 2.72 -7.92
CA VAL A 616 -11.70 3.12 -6.51
C VAL A 616 -10.51 3.91 -6.00
N LYS A 617 -9.27 3.50 -6.31
CA LYS A 617 -8.05 4.22 -5.91
C LYS A 617 -8.00 5.63 -6.50
N THR A 618 -8.36 5.80 -7.77
CA THR A 618 -8.42 7.11 -8.44
C THR A 618 -9.45 8.03 -7.80
N LEU A 619 -10.69 7.55 -7.61
CA LEU A 619 -11.74 8.33 -6.94
C LEU A 619 -11.37 8.65 -5.48
N SER A 620 -10.73 7.72 -4.77
CA SER A 620 -10.26 7.91 -3.39
C SER A 620 -9.25 9.04 -3.29
N ALA A 621 -8.31 9.13 -4.23
CA ALA A 621 -7.35 10.23 -4.28
C ALA A 621 -8.02 11.57 -4.59
N ILE A 622 -8.89 11.62 -5.61
CA ILE A 622 -9.66 12.83 -5.96
C ILE A 622 -10.44 13.33 -4.75
N HIS A 623 -11.11 12.42 -4.05
CA HIS A 623 -11.85 12.74 -2.85
C HIS A 623 -10.96 13.37 -1.78
N VAL A 624 -9.80 12.77 -1.49
CA VAL A 624 -8.96 13.20 -0.39
C VAL A 624 -8.24 14.52 -0.67
N MET A 625 -7.87 14.80 -1.92
CA MET A 625 -7.25 16.08 -2.30
C MET A 625 -8.18 17.28 -2.06
N GLY A 626 -9.49 17.11 -2.25
CA GLY A 626 -10.47 18.18 -2.00
C GLY A 626 -11.25 18.05 -0.69
N LEU A 627 -10.86 17.16 0.24
CA LEU A 627 -11.54 16.98 1.53
C LEU A 627 -10.92 17.89 2.60
N GLN A 628 -11.73 18.76 3.17
CA GLN A 628 -11.37 19.65 4.28
C GLN A 628 -12.16 19.27 5.54
N GLY A 629 -11.45 19.05 6.66
CA GLY A 629 -12.03 18.51 7.88
C GLY A 629 -12.64 17.12 7.65
N SER A 630 -13.88 16.92 8.15
CA SER A 630 -14.60 15.64 8.07
C SER A 630 -15.68 15.57 6.99
N VAL A 631 -16.25 16.71 6.57
CA VAL A 631 -17.42 16.73 5.67
C VAL A 631 -17.37 17.78 4.56
N ASN A 632 -16.53 18.81 4.67
CA ASN A 632 -16.44 19.83 3.63
C ASN A 632 -15.61 19.29 2.46
N ARG A 633 -16.15 19.39 1.25
CA ARG A 633 -15.54 18.84 0.04
C ARG A 633 -15.61 19.89 -1.06
N SER A 634 -14.53 20.03 -1.84
CA SER A 634 -14.58 20.70 -3.15
C SER A 634 -15.55 19.95 -4.09
N LEU A 635 -15.95 20.58 -5.19
CA LEU A 635 -16.86 19.97 -6.17
C LEU A 635 -16.34 18.63 -6.69
N THR A 636 -15.07 18.57 -7.07
CA THR A 636 -14.42 17.34 -7.57
C THR A 636 -14.35 16.26 -6.50
N SER A 637 -14.04 16.62 -5.26
CA SER A 637 -14.03 15.70 -4.12
C SER A 637 -15.43 15.18 -3.78
N LYS A 638 -16.44 16.05 -3.87
CA LYS A 638 -17.84 15.71 -3.64
C LYS A 638 -18.37 14.76 -4.71
N MET A 639 -18.08 15.04 -5.99
CA MET A 639 -18.35 14.15 -7.11
C MET A 639 -17.76 12.75 -6.87
N ALA A 640 -16.45 12.68 -6.58
CA ALA A 640 -15.79 11.40 -6.32
C ALA A 640 -16.38 10.65 -5.12
N TRP A 641 -16.71 11.36 -4.04
CA TRP A 641 -17.36 10.78 -2.87
C TRP A 641 -18.75 10.23 -3.20
N ILE A 642 -19.59 10.98 -3.93
CA ILE A 642 -20.91 10.51 -4.36
C ILE A 642 -20.78 9.25 -5.23
N ILE A 643 -19.87 9.26 -6.21
CA ILE A 643 -19.66 8.11 -7.11
C ILE A 643 -19.18 6.87 -6.34
N LEU A 644 -18.26 7.02 -5.36
CA LEU A 644 -17.83 5.92 -4.50
C LEU A 644 -19.00 5.31 -3.71
N ASN A 645 -19.91 6.16 -3.19
CA ASN A 645 -21.09 5.70 -2.47
C ASN A 645 -22.12 5.03 -3.39
N ILE A 646 -22.39 5.61 -4.56
CA ILE A 646 -23.24 5.00 -5.60
C ILE A 646 -22.71 3.61 -5.96
N LYS A 647 -21.41 3.51 -6.28
CA LYS A 647 -20.75 2.22 -6.59
C LYS A 647 -20.96 1.21 -5.45
N TYR A 648 -20.68 1.61 -4.22
CA TYR A 648 -20.77 0.73 -3.05
C TYR A 648 -22.19 0.20 -2.84
N VAL A 649 -23.19 1.09 -2.90
CA VAL A 649 -24.60 0.73 -2.76
C VAL A 649 -25.07 -0.17 -3.91
N THR A 650 -24.74 0.16 -5.16
CA THR A 650 -25.07 -0.69 -6.32
C THR A 650 -24.43 -2.07 -6.21
N GLN A 651 -23.18 -2.14 -5.74
CA GLN A 651 -22.48 -3.41 -5.57
C GLN A 651 -23.21 -4.30 -4.55
N ILE A 652 -23.67 -3.73 -3.43
CA ILE A 652 -24.48 -4.46 -2.43
C ILE A 652 -25.81 -4.92 -3.03
N LEU A 653 -26.59 -4.02 -3.63
CA LEU A 653 -27.89 -4.32 -4.22
C LEU A 653 -27.79 -5.46 -5.23
N THR A 654 -26.88 -5.35 -6.19
CA THR A 654 -26.72 -6.31 -7.29
C THR A 654 -26.14 -7.64 -6.82
N THR A 655 -25.24 -7.64 -5.83
CA THR A 655 -24.70 -8.87 -5.23
C THR A 655 -25.80 -9.65 -4.52
N ILE A 656 -26.58 -8.98 -3.67
CA ILE A 656 -27.65 -9.67 -2.93
C ILE A 656 -28.77 -10.12 -3.88
N ALA A 657 -29.16 -9.29 -4.85
CA ALA A 657 -30.15 -9.69 -5.87
C ALA A 657 -29.70 -10.96 -6.63
N ARG A 658 -28.43 -11.03 -7.05
CA ARG A 658 -27.87 -12.21 -7.72
C ARG A 658 -27.91 -13.46 -6.83
N MET A 659 -27.61 -13.32 -5.53
CA MET A 659 -27.68 -14.42 -4.56
C MET A 659 -29.11 -14.98 -4.37
N HIS A 660 -30.15 -14.20 -4.69
CA HIS A 660 -31.55 -14.61 -4.61
C HIS A 660 -32.09 -15.24 -5.90
N GLY A 661 -31.32 -15.23 -7.00
CA GLY A 661 -31.71 -15.79 -8.28
C GLY A 661 -32.89 -15.03 -8.91
N GLN A 662 -34.02 -15.70 -9.11
CA GLN A 662 -35.22 -15.12 -9.73
C GLN A 662 -35.96 -14.19 -8.74
N ILE A 663 -35.44 -12.96 -8.54
CA ILE A 663 -36.00 -11.94 -7.65
C ILE A 663 -37.44 -11.52 -8.01
N GLU A 664 -37.88 -11.77 -9.24
CA GLU A 664 -39.26 -11.50 -9.65
C GLU A 664 -40.26 -12.44 -8.99
N LYS A 665 -39.85 -13.66 -8.66
CA LYS A 665 -40.69 -14.70 -8.05
C LYS A 665 -40.43 -14.86 -6.56
N ASN A 666 -39.17 -14.69 -6.14
CA ASN A 666 -38.75 -14.95 -4.77
C ASN A 666 -38.78 -13.66 -3.94
N PRO A 667 -39.44 -13.64 -2.77
CA PRO A 667 -39.37 -12.49 -1.87
C PRO A 667 -37.96 -12.32 -1.28
N LEU A 668 -37.62 -11.09 -0.86
CA LEU A 668 -36.44 -10.81 -0.06
C LEU A 668 -36.45 -11.66 1.21
N ARG A 669 -35.36 -12.40 1.48
CA ARG A 669 -35.29 -13.29 2.63
C ARG A 669 -35.12 -12.52 3.96
N PRO A 670 -35.72 -12.99 5.08
CA PRO A 670 -35.63 -12.32 6.37
C PRO A 670 -34.20 -12.03 6.85
N GLU A 671 -33.26 -12.96 6.64
CA GLU A 671 -31.88 -12.84 7.11
C GLU A 671 -31.08 -11.70 6.45
N VAL A 672 -31.55 -11.21 5.29
CA VAL A 672 -30.90 -10.12 4.57
C VAL A 672 -31.54 -8.75 4.75
N VAL A 673 -32.75 -8.69 5.33
CA VAL A 673 -33.48 -7.43 5.57
C VAL A 673 -32.64 -6.39 6.31
N PRO A 674 -31.90 -6.72 7.40
CA PRO A 674 -31.08 -5.73 8.11
C PRO A 674 -30.05 -5.03 7.21
N GLN A 675 -29.49 -5.75 6.23
CA GLN A 675 -28.47 -5.19 5.33
C GLN A 675 -29.05 -4.17 4.33
N PHE A 676 -30.36 -4.22 4.06
CA PHE A 676 -31.02 -3.29 3.12
C PHE A 676 -31.56 -2.03 3.76
N ILE A 677 -31.82 -2.01 5.07
CA ILE A 677 -32.52 -0.87 5.72
C ILE A 677 -31.80 0.45 5.46
N GLY A 678 -30.51 0.54 5.82
CA GLY A 678 -29.72 1.75 5.60
C GLY A 678 -29.46 2.01 4.12
N ILE A 679 -29.25 0.97 3.32
CA ILE A 679 -28.99 1.07 1.89
C ILE A 679 -30.18 1.70 1.15
N CYS A 680 -31.39 1.18 1.36
CA CYS A 680 -32.61 1.71 0.76
C CYS A 680 -32.90 3.13 1.26
N ARG A 681 -32.72 3.41 2.55
CA ARG A 681 -32.89 4.76 3.10
C ARG A 681 -31.94 5.75 2.43
N TRP A 682 -30.66 5.40 2.31
CA TRP A 682 -29.66 6.24 1.64
C TRP A 682 -30.04 6.50 0.18
N ILE A 683 -30.49 5.48 -0.55
CA ILE A 683 -30.93 5.63 -1.94
C ILE A 683 -32.09 6.62 -2.05
N MET A 684 -33.15 6.44 -1.26
CA MET A 684 -34.33 7.32 -1.31
C MET A 684 -33.97 8.77 -0.96
N HIS A 685 -33.15 8.98 0.08
CA HIS A 685 -32.70 10.32 0.47
C HIS A 685 -31.74 10.92 -0.57
N PHE A 686 -30.91 10.11 -1.23
CA PHE A 686 -30.05 10.56 -2.32
C PHE A 686 -30.86 10.99 -3.55
N MET A 687 -31.93 10.27 -3.90
CA MET A 687 -32.83 10.68 -4.99
C MET A 687 -33.47 12.04 -4.69
N ILE A 688 -33.92 12.27 -3.46
CA ILE A 688 -34.44 13.56 -2.99
C ILE A 688 -33.37 14.65 -3.14
N TYR A 689 -32.15 14.38 -2.66
CA TYR A 689 -31.02 15.31 -2.78
C TYR A 689 -30.75 15.73 -4.23
N ILE A 690 -30.74 14.79 -5.18
CA ILE A 690 -30.52 15.10 -6.60
C ILE A 690 -31.66 15.95 -7.18
N ILE A 691 -32.92 15.63 -6.87
CA ILE A 691 -34.08 16.37 -7.38
C ILE A 691 -34.11 17.79 -6.80
N ASP A 692 -33.92 17.94 -5.49
CA ASP A 692 -33.89 19.23 -4.80
C ASP A 692 -32.81 20.15 -5.40
N GLU A 693 -31.61 19.61 -5.60
CA GLU A 693 -30.50 20.36 -6.15
C GLU A 693 -30.70 20.76 -7.62
N LEU A 694 -31.31 19.90 -8.44
CA LEU A 694 -31.66 20.23 -9.83
C LEU A 694 -32.71 21.32 -9.92
N VAL A 695 -33.74 21.28 -9.07
CA VAL A 695 -34.78 22.30 -9.03
C VAL A 695 -34.19 23.64 -8.58
N GLU A 696 -33.35 23.65 -7.55
CA GLU A 696 -32.71 24.87 -7.07
C GLU A 696 -31.77 25.48 -8.12
N THR A 697 -30.98 24.63 -8.80
CA THR A 697 -30.12 25.03 -9.93
C THR A 697 -30.97 25.63 -11.05
N GLY A 698 -32.05 24.97 -11.43
CA GLY A 698 -32.95 25.42 -12.48
C GLY A 698 -33.63 26.77 -12.17
N ARG A 699 -34.10 26.98 -10.93
CA ARG A 699 -34.67 28.28 -10.50
C ARG A 699 -33.65 29.41 -10.54
N SER A 700 -32.44 29.13 -10.08
CA SER A 700 -31.33 30.10 -10.10
C SER A 700 -31.00 30.49 -11.55
N LEU A 701 -30.99 29.52 -12.46
CA LEU A 701 -30.76 29.75 -13.88
C LEU A 701 -31.89 30.50 -14.58
N GLN A 702 -33.17 30.28 -14.23
CA GLN A 702 -34.27 31.10 -14.73
C GLN A 702 -34.08 32.59 -14.36
N THR A 703 -33.63 32.84 -13.13
CA THR A 703 -33.33 34.20 -12.65
C THR A 703 -32.16 34.81 -13.42
N LEU A 704 -31.08 34.05 -13.65
CA LEU A 704 -29.92 34.49 -14.43
C LEU A 704 -30.27 34.69 -15.91
N ALA A 705 -31.11 33.83 -16.50
CA ALA A 705 -31.56 33.95 -17.88
C ALA A 705 -32.37 35.24 -18.11
N ALA A 706 -33.14 35.68 -17.11
CA ALA A 706 -33.84 36.97 -17.16
C ALA A 706 -32.89 38.17 -17.16
N GLN A 707 -31.67 38.01 -16.64
CA GLN A 707 -30.64 39.05 -16.56
C GLN A 707 -29.71 39.08 -17.79
N HIS A 708 -29.67 38.01 -18.60
CA HIS A 708 -28.78 37.87 -19.75
C HIS A 708 -29.55 37.75 -21.07
N PRO A 709 -29.53 38.77 -21.94
CA PRO A 709 -30.27 38.77 -23.22
C PRO A 709 -29.87 37.64 -24.19
N THR A 710 -28.64 37.12 -24.06
CA THR A 710 -28.08 36.06 -24.90
C THR A 710 -28.42 34.64 -24.42
N GLY A 711 -29.20 34.51 -23.34
CA GLY A 711 -29.56 33.23 -22.73
C GLY A 711 -28.42 32.58 -21.93
N ILE A 712 -28.69 31.38 -21.41
CA ILE A 712 -27.72 30.61 -20.60
C ILE A 712 -26.65 30.01 -21.50
N THR A 713 -25.37 30.35 -21.24
CA THR A 713 -24.19 29.74 -21.88
C THR A 713 -23.59 28.63 -21.01
N ARG A 714 -22.65 27.87 -21.59
CA ARG A 714 -21.92 26.78 -20.91
C ARG A 714 -21.12 27.31 -19.71
N GLU A 715 -20.44 28.44 -19.90
CA GLU A 715 -19.57 29.07 -18.91
C GLU A 715 -20.37 29.53 -17.70
N ILE A 716 -21.53 30.16 -17.93
CA ILE A 716 -22.43 30.63 -16.86
C ILE A 716 -22.92 29.44 -16.03
N LEU A 717 -23.37 28.36 -16.70
CA LEU A 717 -23.84 27.15 -16.02
C LEU A 717 -22.72 26.48 -15.23
N GLN A 718 -21.53 26.33 -15.82
CA GLN A 718 -20.38 25.73 -15.16
C GLN A 718 -19.94 26.57 -13.96
N GLN A 719 -19.82 27.89 -14.11
CA GLN A 719 -19.46 28.79 -13.02
C GLN A 719 -20.46 28.70 -11.87
N HIS A 720 -21.76 28.69 -12.17
CA HIS A 720 -22.81 28.52 -11.16
C HIS A 720 -22.66 27.20 -10.38
N ILE A 721 -22.34 26.09 -11.06
CA ILE A 721 -22.09 24.78 -10.43
C ILE A 721 -20.86 24.83 -9.51
N HIS A 722 -19.79 25.51 -9.92
CA HIS A 722 -18.59 25.71 -9.10
C HIS A 722 -18.88 26.57 -7.86
N ASP A 723 -19.57 27.70 -8.04
CA ASP A 723 -19.88 28.65 -6.96
C ASP A 723 -20.82 28.03 -5.91
N THR A 724 -21.82 27.27 -6.37
CA THR A 724 -22.77 26.60 -5.48
C THR A 724 -22.28 25.26 -4.95
N ASN A 725 -21.22 24.68 -5.56
CA ASN A 725 -20.66 23.37 -5.24
C ASN A 725 -21.73 22.26 -5.31
N LYS A 726 -22.51 22.23 -6.40
CA LYS A 726 -23.70 21.38 -6.59
C LYS A 726 -23.52 20.38 -7.75
N PRO A 727 -23.23 19.09 -7.47
CA PRO A 727 -22.84 18.10 -8.48
C PRO A 727 -23.99 17.36 -9.19
N ALA A 728 -25.26 17.56 -8.84
CA ALA A 728 -26.39 16.74 -9.28
C ALA A 728 -26.50 16.66 -10.81
N LEU A 729 -26.34 17.80 -11.50
CA LEU A 729 -26.33 17.83 -12.97
C LEU A 729 -25.15 17.02 -13.55
N LEU A 730 -23.95 17.19 -12.99
CA LEU A 730 -22.75 16.47 -13.42
C LEU A 730 -22.91 14.95 -13.21
N ILE A 731 -23.48 14.52 -12.09
CA ILE A 731 -23.80 13.11 -11.80
C ILE A 731 -24.77 12.53 -12.83
N LEU A 732 -25.78 13.30 -13.26
CA LEU A 732 -26.70 12.90 -14.32
C LEU A 732 -26.10 12.97 -15.72
N LEU A 733 -25.00 13.68 -15.94
CA LEU A 733 -24.31 13.67 -17.24
C LEU A 733 -23.31 12.52 -17.33
N SER A 734 -22.64 12.18 -16.22
CA SER A 734 -21.61 11.14 -16.18
C SER A 734 -22.19 9.75 -16.41
N SER A 735 -21.55 8.95 -17.28
CA SER A 735 -22.08 7.65 -17.70
C SER A 735 -22.06 6.59 -16.60
N PHE A 736 -20.94 6.45 -15.86
CA PHE A 736 -20.83 5.44 -14.80
C PHE A 736 -21.90 5.62 -13.70
N PRO A 737 -22.01 6.78 -13.01
CA PRO A 737 -23.03 6.94 -11.99
C PRO A 737 -24.44 6.78 -12.56
N ARG A 738 -24.76 7.35 -13.74
CA ARG A 738 -26.06 7.12 -14.39
C ARG A 738 -26.39 5.65 -14.60
N MET A 739 -25.44 4.86 -15.12
CA MET A 739 -25.64 3.44 -15.34
C MET A 739 -25.90 2.71 -14.01
N MET A 740 -25.17 3.08 -12.96
CA MET A 740 -25.38 2.55 -11.62
C MET A 740 -26.77 2.90 -11.07
N LEU A 741 -27.25 4.14 -11.28
CA LEU A 741 -28.58 4.59 -10.88
C LEU A 741 -29.68 3.79 -11.60
N LYS A 742 -29.52 3.50 -12.90
CA LYS A 742 -30.44 2.63 -13.65
C LYS A 742 -30.52 1.23 -13.04
N LEU A 743 -29.40 0.68 -12.57
CA LEU A 743 -29.35 -0.65 -11.95
C LEU A 743 -30.05 -0.73 -10.58
N TRP A 744 -30.52 0.38 -10.02
CA TRP A 744 -31.29 0.38 -8.78
C TRP A 744 -32.76 0.00 -8.97
N ALA A 745 -33.34 0.24 -10.15
CA ALA A 745 -34.79 0.11 -10.39
C ALA A 745 -35.33 -1.28 -10.05
N GLN A 746 -34.76 -2.35 -10.63
CA GLN A 746 -35.24 -3.71 -10.39
C GLN A 746 -35.07 -4.17 -8.92
N PRO A 747 -33.89 -4.02 -8.28
CA PRO A 747 -33.74 -4.33 -6.86
C PRO A 747 -34.70 -3.52 -5.97
N LEU A 748 -34.88 -2.22 -6.22
CA LEU A 748 -35.80 -1.39 -5.43
C LEU A 748 -37.25 -1.84 -5.59
N GLN A 749 -37.70 -2.12 -6.81
CA GLN A 749 -39.05 -2.63 -7.06
C GLN A 749 -39.27 -3.96 -6.32
N TRP A 750 -38.28 -4.85 -6.35
CA TRP A 750 -38.31 -6.14 -5.64
C TRP A 750 -38.41 -5.97 -4.12
N VAL A 751 -37.55 -5.15 -3.53
CA VAL A 751 -37.53 -4.89 -2.08
C VAL A 751 -38.82 -4.19 -1.64
N THR A 752 -39.29 -3.20 -2.40
CA THR A 752 -40.54 -2.45 -2.15
C THR A 752 -41.75 -3.37 -2.15
N ARG A 753 -41.90 -4.20 -3.18
CA ARG A 753 -42.98 -5.20 -3.27
C ARG A 753 -42.95 -6.17 -2.09
N THR A 754 -41.76 -6.64 -1.71
CA THR A 754 -41.62 -7.57 -0.58
C THR A 754 -41.99 -6.90 0.75
N ALA A 755 -41.46 -5.71 1.03
CA ALA A 755 -41.73 -4.99 2.27
C ALA A 755 -43.22 -4.64 2.39
N HIS A 756 -43.84 -4.15 1.31
CA HIS A 756 -45.26 -3.85 1.26
C HIS A 756 -46.12 -5.11 1.47
N GLY A 757 -45.80 -6.21 0.78
CA GLY A 757 -46.53 -7.47 0.89
C GLY A 757 -46.51 -8.06 2.30
N TYR A 758 -45.36 -8.02 2.99
CA TYR A 758 -45.29 -8.49 4.37
C TYR A 758 -45.97 -7.55 5.36
N ILE A 759 -45.92 -6.23 5.18
CA ILE A 759 -46.55 -5.29 6.13
C ILE A 759 -48.09 -5.29 6.00
N ASN A 760 -48.62 -5.31 4.77
CA ASN A 760 -50.05 -5.22 4.51
C ASN A 760 -50.78 -6.58 4.45
N GLY A 761 -50.03 -7.68 4.50
CA GLY A 761 -50.60 -9.02 4.67
C GLY A 761 -50.95 -9.34 6.12
N ASN A 762 -51.01 -10.65 6.43
CA ASN A 762 -51.15 -11.18 7.79
C ASN A 762 -49.82 -11.80 8.30
N PRO A 763 -48.72 -11.02 8.45
CA PRO A 763 -47.46 -11.54 8.95
C PRO A 763 -47.54 -11.87 10.45
N THR A 764 -46.63 -12.72 10.93
CA THR A 764 -46.38 -12.85 12.37
C THR A 764 -45.84 -11.54 12.94
N SER A 765 -45.99 -11.32 14.26
CA SER A 765 -45.47 -10.12 14.94
C SER A 765 -43.97 -9.93 14.71
N GLU A 766 -43.20 -11.03 14.65
CA GLU A 766 -41.75 -11.03 14.40
C GLU A 766 -41.40 -10.54 13.00
N ILE A 767 -42.07 -11.07 11.96
CA ILE A 767 -41.85 -10.66 10.57
C ILE A 767 -42.24 -9.19 10.38
N ARG A 768 -43.36 -8.74 10.99
CA ARG A 768 -43.76 -7.33 10.94
C ARG A 768 -42.68 -6.43 11.55
N LYS A 769 -42.14 -6.77 12.72
CA LYS A 769 -41.05 -6.01 13.37
C LYS A 769 -39.78 -5.95 12.52
N LEU A 770 -39.45 -7.03 11.81
CA LEU A 770 -38.26 -7.12 10.97
C LEU A 770 -38.37 -6.26 9.70
N TYR A 771 -39.50 -6.31 8.99
CA TYR A 771 -39.69 -5.58 7.72
C TYR A 771 -40.17 -4.13 7.90
N HIS A 772 -40.69 -3.76 9.07
CA HIS A 772 -41.22 -2.40 9.29
C HIS A 772 -40.17 -1.29 9.11
N PRO A 773 -38.94 -1.39 9.63
CA PRO A 773 -37.90 -0.39 9.38
C PRO A 773 -37.50 -0.26 7.90
N LEU A 774 -37.55 -1.38 7.16
CA LEU A 774 -37.31 -1.39 5.71
C LEU A 774 -38.47 -0.73 4.96
N HIS A 775 -39.71 -0.97 5.37
CA HIS A 775 -40.88 -0.29 4.83
C HIS A 775 -40.81 1.21 5.08
N GLN A 776 -40.47 1.65 6.30
CA GLN A 776 -40.28 3.08 6.61
C GLN A 776 -39.22 3.70 5.70
N ALA A 777 -38.07 3.05 5.53
CA ALA A 777 -37.00 3.53 4.64
C ALA A 777 -37.44 3.77 3.17
N LEU A 778 -38.48 3.08 2.71
CA LEU A 778 -38.96 3.13 1.32
C LEU A 778 -40.18 4.04 1.12
N PHE A 779 -41.04 4.17 2.14
CA PHE A 779 -42.35 4.83 2.02
C PHE A 779 -42.51 6.11 2.87
N GLU A 780 -41.63 6.35 3.84
CA GLU A 780 -41.59 7.62 4.59
C GLU A 780 -41.08 8.81 3.75
N PRO A 781 -40.05 8.65 2.88
CA PRO A 781 -39.57 9.75 2.06
C PRO A 781 -40.65 10.29 1.09
N PRO A 782 -40.76 11.61 0.87
CA PRO A 782 -41.83 12.23 0.08
C PRO A 782 -41.65 12.11 -1.45
N LEU A 783 -41.03 11.03 -1.93
CA LEU A 783 -40.69 10.83 -3.35
C LEU A 783 -41.07 9.42 -3.81
N ASP A 784 -41.83 9.32 -4.90
CA ASP A 784 -41.93 8.06 -5.65
C ASP A 784 -40.65 7.86 -6.47
N TRP A 785 -39.92 6.78 -6.18
CA TRP A 785 -38.67 6.42 -6.86
C TRP A 785 -38.81 6.30 -8.38
N ARG A 786 -40.03 6.05 -8.90
CA ARG A 786 -40.30 6.00 -10.35
C ARG A 786 -40.14 7.35 -11.04
N ALA A 787 -40.41 8.46 -10.34
CA ALA A 787 -40.16 9.80 -10.88
C ALA A 787 -38.66 10.01 -11.12
N PHE A 788 -37.84 9.51 -10.20
CA PHE A 788 -36.38 9.53 -10.33
C PHE A 788 -35.89 8.59 -11.43
N GLU A 789 -36.46 7.39 -11.56
CA GLU A 789 -36.15 6.46 -12.66
C GLU A 789 -36.40 7.12 -14.02
N ALA A 790 -37.54 7.81 -14.18
CA ALA A 790 -37.88 8.55 -15.40
C ALA A 790 -36.87 9.68 -15.69
N LEU A 791 -36.42 10.40 -14.66
CA LEU A 791 -35.37 11.43 -14.79
C LEU A 791 -34.04 10.84 -15.28
N VAL A 792 -33.61 9.72 -14.71
CA VAL A 792 -32.37 9.03 -15.13
C VAL A 792 -32.50 8.51 -16.56
N ALA A 793 -33.67 7.99 -16.94
CA ALA A 793 -33.94 7.54 -18.30
C ALA A 793 -33.91 8.69 -19.32
N GLU A 794 -34.47 9.86 -18.96
CA GLU A 794 -34.40 11.08 -19.78
C GLU A 794 -32.96 11.55 -19.93
N ALA A 795 -32.20 11.66 -18.85
CA ALA A 795 -30.78 12.01 -18.89
C ALA A 795 -29.97 11.03 -19.77
N GLN A 796 -30.29 9.74 -19.70
CA GLN A 796 -29.70 8.72 -20.58
C GLN A 796 -30.01 8.98 -22.05
N HIS A 797 -31.26 9.31 -22.38
CA HIS A 797 -31.69 9.61 -23.74
C HIS A 797 -31.01 10.86 -24.30
N LEU A 798 -30.98 11.95 -23.53
CA LEU A 798 -30.39 13.23 -23.92
C LEU A 798 -28.89 13.11 -24.20
N VAL A 799 -28.13 12.48 -23.30
CA VAL A 799 -26.69 12.29 -23.50
C VAL A 799 -26.40 11.37 -24.69
N ARG A 800 -27.21 10.31 -24.91
CA ARG A 800 -27.06 9.48 -26.11
C ARG A 800 -27.31 10.28 -27.38
N ALA A 801 -28.31 11.17 -27.39
CA ALA A 801 -28.60 12.03 -28.53
C ALA A 801 -27.43 12.97 -28.86
N CYS A 802 -26.74 13.49 -27.84
CA CYS A 802 -25.54 14.31 -28.00
C CYS A 802 -24.35 13.58 -28.66
N TYR A 803 -24.25 12.26 -28.48
CA TYR A 803 -23.19 11.44 -29.07
C TYR A 803 -23.59 10.75 -30.39
N LYS A 804 -24.79 10.99 -30.92
CA LYS A 804 -25.19 10.38 -32.20
C LYS A 804 -24.29 10.92 -33.33
N PRO A 805 -23.65 10.04 -34.12
CA PRO A 805 -22.84 10.47 -35.25
C PRO A 805 -23.70 11.16 -36.31
N SER A 806 -23.10 12.09 -37.05
CA SER A 806 -23.74 12.69 -38.22
C SER A 806 -23.95 11.63 -39.30
N ALA A 807 -25.04 11.71 -40.06
CA ALA A 807 -25.42 10.69 -41.06
C ALA A 807 -24.44 10.57 -42.25
N SER A 808 -23.42 11.43 -42.32
CA SER A 808 -22.47 11.57 -43.44
C SER A 808 -21.09 10.96 -43.19
N GLU A 809 -20.84 10.32 -42.04
CA GLU A 809 -19.49 9.86 -41.68
C GLU A 809 -19.34 8.33 -41.76
N GLU A 810 -18.27 7.86 -42.43
CA GLU A 810 -17.94 6.43 -42.63
C GLU A 810 -17.64 5.67 -41.32
N ASP A 811 -18.10 4.43 -41.22
CA ASP A 811 -18.03 3.60 -40.01
C ASP A 811 -16.75 2.73 -40.00
N SER A 812 -15.64 3.27 -39.49
CA SER A 812 -14.37 2.55 -39.33
C SER A 812 -14.05 2.23 -37.87
N ASP A 813 -13.27 1.17 -37.63
CA ASP A 813 -12.87 0.75 -36.28
C ASP A 813 -11.98 1.80 -35.58
N ASP A 814 -11.09 2.45 -36.33
CA ASP A 814 -10.24 3.54 -35.81
C ASP A 814 -11.08 4.73 -35.35
N ARG A 815 -12.17 5.05 -36.06
CA ARG A 815 -13.11 6.11 -35.65
C ARG A 815 -13.84 5.74 -34.37
N LYS A 816 -14.32 4.50 -34.24
CA LYS A 816 -14.97 4.01 -33.00
C LYS A 816 -14.02 4.11 -31.80
N ALA A 817 -12.75 3.76 -32.00
CA ALA A 817 -11.72 3.89 -30.97
C ALA A 817 -11.46 5.36 -30.60
N ALA A 818 -11.32 6.25 -31.59
CA ALA A 818 -11.14 7.69 -31.37
C ALA A 818 -12.35 8.33 -30.65
N GLU A 819 -13.56 7.93 -31.01
CA GLU A 819 -14.78 8.42 -30.38
C GLU A 819 -14.90 7.94 -28.93
N SER A 820 -14.60 6.65 -28.67
CA SER A 820 -14.51 6.09 -27.32
C SER A 820 -13.49 6.84 -26.45
N ALA A 821 -12.31 7.14 -27.00
CA ALA A 821 -11.30 7.95 -26.32
C ALA A 821 -11.82 9.37 -26.00
N ARG A 822 -12.50 10.03 -26.95
CA ARG A 822 -13.12 11.35 -26.75
C ARG A 822 -14.21 11.32 -25.68
N ARG A 823 -15.05 10.28 -25.64
CA ARG A 823 -16.07 10.11 -24.61
C ARG A 823 -15.45 9.90 -23.23
N ASN A 824 -14.40 9.09 -23.14
CA ASN A 824 -13.64 8.92 -21.90
C ASN A 824 -13.04 10.25 -21.39
N LEU A 825 -12.54 11.12 -22.28
CA LEU A 825 -12.10 12.47 -21.89
C LEU A 825 -13.26 13.33 -21.36
N CYS A 826 -14.42 13.30 -22.03
CA CYS A 826 -15.62 14.00 -21.56
C CYS A 826 -16.03 13.56 -20.14
N GLU A 827 -15.92 12.26 -19.83
CA GLU A 827 -16.23 11.73 -18.49
C GLU A 827 -15.23 12.22 -17.43
N ARG A 828 -13.95 12.36 -17.79
CA ARG A 828 -12.93 12.92 -16.90
C ARG A 828 -13.20 14.41 -16.63
N ASP A 829 -13.59 15.17 -17.65
CA ASP A 829 -13.96 16.59 -17.52
C ASP A 829 -15.16 16.78 -16.58
N LEU A 830 -16.21 15.96 -16.73
CA LEU A 830 -17.38 15.99 -15.83
C LEU A 830 -16.98 15.74 -14.37
N LEU A 831 -16.06 14.80 -14.13
CA LEU A 831 -15.55 14.51 -12.79
C LEU A 831 -14.73 15.69 -12.20
N LEU A 832 -14.07 16.46 -13.07
CA LEU A 832 -13.36 17.70 -12.74
C LEU A 832 -14.29 18.91 -12.59
N GLY A 833 -15.60 18.75 -12.75
CA GLY A 833 -16.58 19.84 -12.64
C GLY A 833 -16.85 20.60 -13.93
N ARG A 834 -16.28 20.16 -15.06
CA ARG A 834 -16.36 20.85 -16.36
C ARG A 834 -17.43 20.21 -17.23
N ILE A 835 -18.22 21.02 -17.93
CA ILE A 835 -19.26 20.53 -18.85
C ILE A 835 -18.68 20.46 -20.26
N PRO A 836 -18.53 19.26 -20.86
CA PRO A 836 -18.08 19.14 -22.25
C PRO A 836 -19.09 19.76 -23.23
N ASP A 837 -18.59 20.36 -24.30
CA ASP A 837 -19.38 21.09 -25.30
C ASP A 837 -20.49 20.23 -25.91
N VAL A 838 -20.12 18.98 -26.23
CA VAL A 838 -21.03 17.98 -26.76
C VAL A 838 -22.20 17.69 -25.81
N LEU A 839 -22.01 17.83 -24.50
CA LEU A 839 -23.01 17.55 -23.47
C LEU A 839 -23.77 18.80 -23.01
N PHE A 840 -23.33 20.00 -23.37
CA PHE A 840 -24.01 21.24 -22.97
C PHE A 840 -25.50 21.28 -23.36
N PRO A 841 -25.94 20.83 -24.56
CA PRO A 841 -27.36 20.79 -24.89
C PRO A 841 -28.18 19.92 -23.92
N ALA A 842 -27.66 18.74 -23.56
CA ALA A 842 -28.29 17.86 -22.57
C ALA A 842 -28.29 18.51 -21.17
N ALA A 843 -27.17 19.12 -20.77
CA ALA A 843 -27.02 19.79 -19.49
C ALA A 843 -28.05 20.92 -19.32
N LYS A 844 -28.17 21.79 -20.33
CA LYS A 844 -29.13 22.90 -20.35
C LYS A 844 -30.56 22.38 -20.25
N ARG A 845 -30.93 21.40 -21.07
CA ARG A 845 -32.30 20.84 -21.11
C ARG A 845 -32.71 20.20 -19.79
N LEU A 846 -31.78 19.49 -19.14
CA LEU A 846 -32.02 18.83 -17.84
C LEU A 846 -32.35 19.80 -16.71
N VAL A 847 -31.87 21.05 -16.74
CA VAL A 847 -32.14 22.06 -15.70
C VAL A 847 -33.18 23.10 -16.11
N THR A 848 -33.64 23.07 -17.36
CA THR A 848 -34.71 23.94 -17.87
C THR A 848 -35.98 23.13 -18.19
N GLU A 849 -36.07 22.55 -19.38
CA GLU A 849 -37.28 21.88 -19.89
C GLU A 849 -37.64 20.63 -19.09
N THR A 850 -36.66 19.83 -18.67
CA THR A 850 -36.94 18.63 -17.88
C THR A 850 -37.52 18.99 -16.50
N VAL A 851 -37.07 20.10 -15.91
CA VAL A 851 -37.51 20.54 -14.58
C VAL A 851 -38.84 21.31 -14.64
N PHE A 852 -39.00 22.23 -15.61
CA PHE A 852 -40.11 23.20 -15.66
C PHE A 852 -40.88 23.24 -16.99
N GLY A 853 -40.56 22.39 -17.98
CA GLY A 853 -41.13 22.50 -19.33
C GLY A 853 -42.54 21.93 -19.45
N ASP A 854 -43.45 22.71 -20.03
CA ASP A 854 -44.86 22.34 -20.24
C ASP A 854 -45.08 21.29 -21.35
N ALA A 855 -44.04 20.94 -22.13
CA ALA A 855 -44.17 20.33 -23.46
C ALA A 855 -44.10 18.78 -23.52
N SER A 856 -44.06 18.07 -22.40
CA SER A 856 -44.04 16.59 -22.41
C SER A 856 -45.42 16.00 -22.07
N ASN A 857 -45.82 14.92 -22.76
CA ASN A 857 -47.08 14.20 -22.51
C ASN A 857 -47.25 13.70 -21.05
N ASN A 858 -46.20 13.77 -20.21
CA ASN A 858 -46.17 13.36 -18.79
C ASN A 858 -45.85 14.52 -17.82
N GLY A 859 -45.99 15.80 -18.22
CA GLY A 859 -45.67 16.98 -17.38
C GLY A 859 -44.18 17.16 -17.08
N CYS A 860 -43.80 18.24 -16.41
CA CYS A 860 -42.41 18.49 -15.99
C CYS A 860 -42.07 17.78 -14.67
N LEU A 861 -40.79 17.73 -14.27
CA LEU A 861 -40.39 17.09 -13.00
C LEU A 861 -41.10 17.70 -11.79
N VAL A 862 -41.26 19.03 -11.78
CA VAL A 862 -41.91 19.76 -10.67
C VAL A 862 -43.39 19.38 -10.53
N ASP A 863 -44.08 19.02 -11.60
CA ASP A 863 -45.49 18.58 -11.56
C ASP A 863 -45.65 17.19 -10.93
N ARG A 864 -44.58 16.38 -10.95
CA ARG A 864 -44.61 14.98 -10.50
C ARG A 864 -44.21 14.82 -9.03
N VAL A 865 -43.75 15.87 -8.37
CA VAL A 865 -43.26 15.78 -6.99
C VAL A 865 -43.79 16.91 -6.11
N ASP A 866 -44.09 16.58 -4.85
CA ASP A 866 -44.49 17.54 -3.83
C ASP A 866 -43.27 18.39 -3.40
N MET A 867 -43.06 19.50 -4.11
CA MET A 867 -41.90 20.37 -3.90
C MET A 867 -41.82 20.95 -2.49
N ALA A 868 -42.96 21.20 -1.85
CA ALA A 868 -42.98 21.73 -0.49
C ALA A 868 -42.37 20.71 0.48
N LYS A 869 -42.76 19.43 0.37
CA LYS A 869 -42.18 18.38 1.23
C LYS A 869 -40.72 18.08 0.91
N LEU A 870 -40.32 18.11 -0.37
CA LEU A 870 -38.94 17.88 -0.77
C LEU A 870 -37.98 18.93 -0.19
N MET A 871 -38.27 20.22 -0.35
CA MET A 871 -37.35 21.31 0.04
C MET A 871 -37.09 21.36 1.55
N PHE A 872 -38.03 20.88 2.37
CA PHE A 872 -37.88 20.83 3.83
C PHE A 872 -37.38 19.47 4.34
N PHE A 873 -37.15 18.50 3.45
CA PHE A 873 -36.69 17.17 3.83
C PHE A 873 -35.20 17.17 4.20
N ASP A 874 -34.85 16.68 5.39
CA ASP A 874 -33.48 16.74 5.88
C ASP A 874 -32.58 15.64 5.26
N THR A 875 -31.73 16.06 4.32
CA THR A 875 -30.70 15.22 3.70
C THR A 875 -29.30 15.41 4.30
N THR A 876 -29.17 16.17 5.41
CA THR A 876 -27.88 16.53 6.02
C THR A 876 -27.01 15.31 6.33
N TRP A 877 -27.63 14.21 6.79
CA TRP A 877 -26.90 12.99 7.17
C TRP A 877 -26.15 12.31 6.02
N LEU A 878 -26.52 12.60 4.75
CA LEU A 878 -25.79 12.10 3.58
C LEU A 878 -24.37 12.68 3.48
N GLY A 879 -24.15 13.86 4.05
CA GLY A 879 -22.83 14.51 4.10
C GLY A 879 -22.38 15.14 2.79
N PHE A 880 -23.31 15.55 1.93
CA PHE A 880 -23.03 16.22 0.65
C PHE A 880 -23.12 17.76 0.73
N SER A 881 -23.84 18.29 1.72
CA SER A 881 -24.01 19.73 1.91
C SER A 881 -23.00 20.28 2.92
N SER A 882 -22.22 21.28 2.51
CA SER A 882 -21.33 22.02 3.40
C SER A 882 -22.07 23.22 3.99
N SER A 883 -22.40 23.17 5.27
CA SER A 883 -23.04 24.28 5.99
C SER A 883 -22.67 24.26 7.46
N LYS A 884 -22.88 25.39 8.16
CA LYS A 884 -22.73 25.43 9.63
C LYS A 884 -23.62 24.39 10.32
N ARG A 885 -24.85 24.19 9.81
CA ARG A 885 -25.77 23.13 10.26
C ARG A 885 -25.15 21.74 10.06
N ALA A 886 -24.61 21.45 8.88
CA ALA A 886 -24.00 20.15 8.61
C ALA A 886 -22.79 19.89 9.52
N ASN A 887 -21.90 20.87 9.69
CA ASN A 887 -20.75 20.75 10.59
C ASN A 887 -21.19 20.45 12.03
N ASN A 888 -22.21 21.16 12.53
CA ASN A 888 -22.76 20.90 13.87
C ASN A 888 -23.38 19.49 13.95
N TRP A 889 -24.19 19.11 12.97
CA TRP A 889 -24.82 17.80 12.91
C TRP A 889 -23.79 16.67 12.94
N PHE A 890 -22.77 16.73 12.09
CA PHE A 890 -21.71 15.73 12.07
C PHE A 890 -20.79 15.79 13.30
N SER A 891 -20.80 16.87 14.09
CA SER A 891 -20.08 16.92 15.36
C SER A 891 -20.76 16.08 16.44
N THR A 892 -22.08 15.92 16.39
CA THR A 892 -22.90 15.20 17.38
C THR A 892 -23.44 13.86 16.88
N HIS A 893 -23.24 13.52 15.60
CA HIS A 893 -23.72 12.26 15.02
C HIS A 893 -22.58 11.41 14.48
N VAL A 894 -22.85 10.10 14.37
CA VAL A 894 -21.99 9.14 13.68
C VAL A 894 -22.83 8.37 12.68
N VAL A 895 -22.39 8.37 11.42
CA VAL A 895 -22.99 7.59 10.34
C VAL A 895 -22.07 6.43 10.02
N ASP A 896 -22.62 5.22 10.02
CA ASP A 896 -21.95 4.05 9.47
C ASP A 896 -21.91 4.18 7.95
N VAL A 897 -20.71 4.40 7.41
CA VAL A 897 -20.50 4.65 5.99
C VAL A 897 -20.75 3.40 5.13
N CYS A 898 -20.69 2.19 5.69
CA CYS A 898 -20.90 0.95 4.95
C CYS A 898 -22.36 0.50 5.07
N GLN A 899 -22.90 0.46 6.29
CA GLN A 899 -24.30 0.07 6.53
C GLN A 899 -25.29 1.18 6.15
N LYS A 900 -24.81 2.41 5.94
CA LYS A 900 -25.63 3.59 5.62
C LYS A 900 -26.68 3.90 6.68
N MET A 901 -26.29 3.85 7.94
CA MET A 901 -27.19 4.13 9.07
C MET A 901 -26.61 5.18 9.99
N ILE A 902 -27.48 5.99 10.59
CA ILE A 902 -27.12 6.85 11.71
C ILE A 902 -27.02 5.94 12.94
N ILE A 903 -25.82 5.77 13.48
CA ILE A 903 -25.57 4.84 14.60
C ILE A 903 -25.40 5.55 15.93
N ARG A 904 -25.11 6.86 15.94
CA ARG A 904 -25.04 7.70 17.17
C ARG A 904 -25.66 9.07 16.91
N GLY A 905 -26.16 9.70 17.97
CA GLY A 905 -26.87 10.98 17.95
C GLY A 905 -28.39 10.81 17.81
N THR A 906 -29.09 11.93 17.66
CA THR A 906 -30.56 11.93 17.51
C THR A 906 -30.99 11.20 16.24
N GLY A 907 -32.01 10.34 16.35
CA GLY A 907 -32.45 9.50 15.23
C GLY A 907 -31.55 8.31 14.95
N ALA A 908 -30.67 7.92 15.90
CA ALA A 908 -29.89 6.69 15.81
C ALA A 908 -30.79 5.46 15.60
N GLN A 909 -30.34 4.59 14.70
CA GLN A 909 -31.05 3.42 14.24
C GLN A 909 -30.35 2.17 14.78
N SER A 910 -31.13 1.17 15.17
CA SER A 910 -30.62 -0.15 15.54
C SER A 910 -31.21 -1.20 14.61
N HIS A 911 -30.43 -2.25 14.36
CA HIS A 911 -30.94 -3.38 13.59
C HIS A 911 -32.01 -4.14 14.39
N PRO A 912 -33.09 -4.61 13.74
CA PRO A 912 -34.11 -5.40 14.40
C PRO A 912 -33.52 -6.72 14.92
N SER A 913 -33.62 -6.98 16.23
CA SER A 913 -33.14 -8.22 16.85
C SER A 913 -34.18 -9.33 16.79
N ASN A 914 -33.84 -10.51 16.24
CA ASN A 914 -34.68 -11.71 16.37
C ASN A 914 -34.44 -12.39 17.73
N SER A 915 -35.37 -12.19 18.67
CA SER A 915 -35.31 -12.71 20.04
C SER A 915 -35.19 -14.25 20.11
N ALA A 916 -35.76 -14.98 19.16
CA ALA A 916 -35.74 -16.44 19.10
C ALA A 916 -34.35 -17.05 18.76
N MET A 917 -33.49 -16.33 18.04
CA MET A 917 -32.14 -16.81 17.71
C MET A 917 -31.11 -16.53 18.81
N ALA A 918 -31.29 -15.45 19.58
CA ALA A 918 -30.39 -15.10 20.68
C ALA A 918 -30.46 -16.12 21.84
N ALA A 919 -31.64 -16.66 22.14
CA ALA A 919 -31.83 -17.65 23.19
C ALA A 919 -31.21 -19.03 22.84
N ASN A 920 -31.24 -19.42 21.58
CA ASN A 920 -30.73 -20.72 21.14
C ASN A 920 -29.20 -20.76 20.98
N GLN A 921 -28.55 -19.59 20.84
CA GLN A 921 -27.09 -19.47 20.75
C GLN A 921 -26.39 -19.58 22.11
N GLN A 922 -27.02 -19.18 23.21
CA GLN A 922 -26.46 -19.38 24.56
C GLN A 922 -26.36 -20.87 24.95
N SER A 923 -27.22 -21.73 24.39
CA SER A 923 -27.26 -23.17 24.72
C SER A 923 -26.26 -24.01 23.92
N ARG A 924 -25.82 -23.56 22.73
CA ARG A 924 -24.94 -24.34 21.83
C ARG A 924 -23.44 -24.01 21.88
N ASN A 925 -23.03 -22.93 22.55
CA ASN A 925 -21.61 -22.54 22.66
C ASN A 925 -20.80 -23.33 23.72
N ARG A 926 -21.23 -24.54 24.10
CA ARG A 926 -20.49 -25.45 25.03
C ARG A 926 -19.67 -26.53 24.33
N SER A 927 -19.36 -26.39 23.03
CA SER A 927 -18.49 -27.33 22.31
C SER A 927 -17.33 -26.61 21.63
N ASP A 928 -16.12 -27.02 22.03
CA ASP A 928 -14.82 -26.58 21.52
C ASP A 928 -14.73 -26.76 20.00
N SER A 929 -14.56 -25.64 19.27
CA SER A 929 -13.92 -25.53 17.92
C SER A 929 -14.33 -24.27 17.14
N ILE A 930 -14.47 -23.12 17.79
CA ILE A 930 -14.39 -21.83 17.10
C ILE A 930 -13.53 -20.91 17.96
N GLN A 931 -12.27 -20.76 17.54
CA GLN A 931 -11.30 -19.87 18.17
C GLN A 931 -11.88 -18.46 18.25
N SER A 932 -12.18 -18.08 19.49
CA SER A 932 -12.70 -16.78 19.90
C SER A 932 -11.67 -15.70 19.62
N ALA A 933 -12.06 -14.71 18.80
CA ALA A 933 -11.35 -13.46 18.53
C ALA A 933 -11.31 -12.50 19.75
N SER A 934 -11.18 -13.02 20.96
CA SER A 934 -10.92 -12.22 22.15
C SER A 934 -10.34 -13.11 23.25
N GLY A 935 -9.01 -13.15 23.34
CA GLY A 935 -8.31 -13.62 24.54
C GLY A 935 -8.32 -12.55 25.63
N ALA A 936 -9.49 -12.02 25.97
CA ALA A 936 -9.65 -11.25 27.19
C ALA A 936 -10.01 -12.24 28.29
N GLY A 937 -9.12 -12.39 29.28
CA GLY A 937 -9.40 -13.12 30.51
C GLY A 937 -10.76 -12.70 31.07
N ALA A 938 -11.52 -13.69 31.53
CA ALA A 938 -12.79 -13.48 32.18
C ALA A 938 -12.59 -12.73 33.50
N GLU A 939 -12.58 -11.40 33.43
CA GLU A 939 -12.78 -10.52 34.58
C GLU A 939 -13.99 -9.61 34.32
N ASP A 940 -15.00 -9.78 35.18
CA ASP A 940 -16.11 -8.89 35.52
C ASP A 940 -16.76 -8.02 34.43
N GLY A 941 -17.96 -8.44 34.01
CA GLY A 941 -19.22 -7.68 34.17
C GLY A 941 -19.39 -6.27 33.59
N LYS A 942 -18.38 -5.66 32.97
CA LYS A 942 -18.48 -4.35 32.34
C LYS A 942 -19.00 -4.55 30.91
N LYS A 943 -20.21 -4.02 30.63
CA LYS A 943 -20.76 -3.89 29.27
C LYS A 943 -19.62 -3.47 28.33
N LYS A 944 -19.21 -4.36 27.39
CA LYS A 944 -18.22 -4.02 26.36
C LYS A 944 -18.68 -2.73 25.69
N LYS A 945 -17.90 -1.64 25.84
CA LYS A 945 -18.21 -0.33 25.25
C LYS A 945 -18.34 -0.51 23.74
N GLN A 946 -19.36 0.10 23.13
CA GLN A 946 -19.54 -0.01 21.69
C GLN A 946 -18.41 0.76 21.01
N GLN A 947 -17.52 0.06 20.29
CA GLN A 947 -16.39 0.69 19.61
C GLN A 947 -16.78 1.08 18.17
N LEU A 948 -15.99 1.99 17.60
CA LEU A 948 -16.11 2.40 16.20
C LEU A 948 -14.83 2.01 15.46
N ARG A 949 -14.97 1.84 14.15
CA ARG A 949 -13.87 1.84 13.20
C ARG A 949 -13.85 3.16 12.45
N ARG A 950 -12.67 3.74 12.27
CA ARG A 950 -12.45 4.98 11.51
C ARG A 950 -11.52 4.69 10.34
N CYS A 951 -11.84 5.19 9.15
CA CYS A 951 -10.99 5.05 7.98
C CYS A 951 -9.72 5.90 8.15
N VAL A 952 -8.54 5.33 7.91
CA VAL A 952 -7.26 6.04 8.05
C VAL A 952 -7.07 7.18 7.05
N ARG A 953 -7.83 7.17 5.95
CA ARG A 953 -7.72 8.16 4.86
C ARG A 953 -8.82 9.20 4.83
N CYS A 954 -10.09 8.79 4.73
CA CYS A 954 -11.19 9.76 4.64
C CYS A 954 -11.81 10.11 6.00
N GLY A 955 -11.43 9.42 7.08
CA GLY A 955 -11.95 9.67 8.43
C GLY A 955 -13.41 9.25 8.64
N ALA A 956 -14.05 8.60 7.67
CA ALA A 956 -15.40 8.07 7.81
C ALA A 956 -15.46 6.96 8.88
N TYR A 957 -16.64 6.77 9.47
CA TYR A 957 -16.85 5.83 10.56
C TYR A 957 -17.69 4.64 10.14
N MET A 958 -17.51 3.53 10.86
CA MET A 958 -18.29 2.31 10.78
C MET A 958 -18.44 1.74 12.19
N GLU A 959 -19.56 1.09 12.49
CA GLU A 959 -19.69 0.36 13.75
C GLU A 959 -18.72 -0.83 13.78
N ASP A 960 -18.05 -1.03 14.92
CA ASP A 960 -17.22 -2.21 15.12
C ASP A 960 -18.10 -3.41 15.48
N VAL A 961 -18.59 -4.07 14.44
CA VAL A 961 -19.52 -5.20 14.56
C VAL A 961 -18.74 -6.49 14.80
N LEU A 962 -18.97 -7.11 15.96
CA LEU A 962 -18.35 -8.37 16.39
C LEU A 962 -19.40 -9.48 16.62
N VAL A 963 -18.95 -10.73 16.62
CA VAL A 963 -19.80 -11.89 16.92
C VAL A 963 -20.41 -11.78 18.32
N GLY A 964 -21.72 -12.01 18.42
CA GLY A 964 -22.48 -11.89 19.66
C GLY A 964 -22.96 -10.47 19.99
N MET A 965 -22.71 -9.48 19.14
CA MET A 965 -23.25 -8.13 19.31
C MET A 965 -24.78 -8.13 19.14
N PRO A 966 -25.56 -7.53 20.07
CA PRO A 966 -27.01 -7.46 19.97
C PRO A 966 -27.46 -6.81 18.65
N GLY A 967 -28.49 -7.36 18.00
CA GLY A 967 -29.02 -6.88 16.72
C GLY A 967 -28.30 -7.42 15.48
N TYR A 968 -27.19 -8.15 15.64
CA TYR A 968 -26.42 -8.73 14.55
C TYR A 968 -26.47 -10.26 14.55
N SER A 969 -26.95 -10.87 13.45
CA SER A 969 -26.87 -12.31 13.24
C SER A 969 -25.49 -12.72 12.74
N ASN A 970 -25.10 -13.99 12.95
CA ASN A 970 -23.82 -14.51 12.41
C ASN A 970 -23.73 -14.35 10.89
N HIS A 971 -24.85 -14.49 10.18
CA HIS A 971 -24.93 -14.24 8.75
C HIS A 971 -24.63 -12.77 8.40
N HIS A 972 -25.22 -11.82 9.14
CA HIS A 972 -24.97 -10.40 8.94
C HIS A 972 -23.50 -10.04 9.20
N ILE A 973 -22.92 -10.55 10.29
CA ILE A 973 -21.50 -10.33 10.61
C ILE A 973 -20.60 -10.90 9.52
N SER A 974 -20.81 -12.16 9.13
CA SER A 974 -20.04 -12.81 8.06
C SER A 974 -20.12 -12.02 6.74
N TRP A 975 -21.27 -11.44 6.43
CA TRP A 975 -21.44 -10.59 5.26
C TRP A 975 -20.64 -9.29 5.38
N LEU A 976 -20.74 -8.58 6.52
CA LEU A 976 -19.98 -7.35 6.77
C LEU A 976 -18.47 -7.59 6.71
N MET A 977 -17.98 -8.72 7.20
CA MET A 977 -16.57 -9.10 7.11
C MET A 977 -16.10 -9.24 5.65
N GLY A 978 -17.00 -9.62 4.73
CA GLY A 978 -16.71 -9.71 3.30
C GLY A 978 -16.78 -8.37 2.58
N VAL A 979 -17.84 -7.56 2.82
CA VAL A 979 -18.11 -6.34 2.04
C VAL A 979 -17.58 -5.05 2.65
N ALA A 980 -17.20 -5.07 3.93
CA ALA A 980 -16.75 -3.90 4.68
C ALA A 980 -15.38 -4.10 5.34
N LYS A 981 -14.55 -5.00 4.76
CA LYS A 981 -13.14 -5.14 5.12
C LYS A 981 -12.36 -3.82 4.97
N HIS A 982 -12.74 -3.00 4.00
CA HIS A 982 -12.21 -1.66 3.76
C HIS A 982 -13.35 -0.64 3.77
N CYS A 983 -13.00 0.63 3.99
CA CYS A 983 -13.92 1.75 3.83
C CYS A 983 -14.41 1.88 2.37
N VAL A 984 -15.49 2.62 2.17
CA VAL A 984 -16.03 2.95 0.84
C VAL A 984 -15.00 3.61 -0.09
N CYS A 985 -13.99 4.32 0.46
CA CYS A 985 -12.87 4.86 -0.31
C CYS A 985 -11.73 3.85 -0.58
N GLY A 986 -11.91 2.58 -0.23
CA GLY A 986 -10.97 1.48 -0.45
C GLY A 986 -9.81 1.39 0.55
N ASN A 987 -9.76 2.21 1.60
CA ASN A 987 -8.67 2.20 2.58
C ASN A 987 -9.05 1.51 3.90
N SER A 988 -8.04 1.15 4.69
CA SER A 988 -8.13 0.36 5.91
C SER A 988 -8.73 1.12 7.09
N TRP A 989 -9.19 0.34 8.07
CA TRP A 989 -9.76 0.83 9.31
C TRP A 989 -8.72 0.89 10.44
N ILE A 990 -8.95 1.78 11.39
CA ILE A 990 -8.35 1.80 12.72
C ILE A 990 -9.48 1.81 13.75
N LEU A 991 -9.28 1.25 14.95
CA LEU A 991 -10.24 1.43 16.04
C LEU A 991 -10.27 2.89 16.48
N ALA A 992 -11.46 3.34 16.85
CA ALA A 992 -11.70 4.68 17.35
C ALA A 992 -12.59 4.61 18.59
N PRO A 993 -12.29 5.41 19.63
CA PRO A 993 -13.18 5.55 20.76
C PRO A 993 -14.50 6.19 20.32
N GLU A 994 -15.53 6.06 21.16
CA GLU A 994 -16.78 6.79 20.95
C GLU A 994 -16.52 8.30 20.85
N LYS A 995 -17.24 8.95 19.94
CA LYS A 995 -17.15 10.40 19.76
C LYS A 995 -17.80 11.07 20.97
N LYS A 996 -17.03 11.80 21.77
CA LYS A 996 -17.45 12.41 23.06
C LYS A 996 -18.77 13.19 22.99
N ASN A 997 -19.05 13.82 21.86
CA ASN A 997 -20.24 14.66 21.64
C ASN A 997 -21.40 13.92 20.95
N ALA A 998 -21.21 12.66 20.56
CA ALA A 998 -22.24 11.82 19.97
C ALA A 998 -22.79 10.87 21.04
N LYS A 999 -23.71 11.39 21.85
CA LYS A 999 -24.46 10.60 22.84
C LYS A 999 -25.78 10.12 22.25
#